data_AF-A0A6G9FPG9-F1
#
_entry.id   AF-A0A6G9FPG9-F1
#
_cell.length_a   1.000
_cell.length_b   1.000
_cell.length_c   1.000
_cell.angle_alpha   90.00
_cell.angle_beta   90.00
_cell.angle_gamma   90.00
#
_symmetry.space_group_name_H-M   'P 1'
#
loop_
_entity.id
_entity.type
_entity.pdbx_description
1 polymer ?
#
loop_
_entity_poly.entity_id
_entity_poly.type
_entity_poly.pdbx_seq_one_letter_code
_entity_poly.pdbx_strand_id
1 'polypeptide(L)'
;MEGRAALWHARLNSERDGDVMLRAFATPGDLGGPPPIGLPRAETLEDLVTLTSRAELTGPGGGPPLVVPSAPLHAEQFIVTPMGASAHLRGAWEAPPASEKARFQQAGRRFPDLVTYDHITGLGRDQYIRVVTRGRLSTGHEAQHVTECKRVFVARPGDGIVAYLQQEHRIVVKQPEVRYGGGTGYKHGGREMPFRTLRITDRVTPLIQEPPPGNPAFWVCLQSSGNDHEFTLIGTDCEGRKVSFTVPLVFVPDGTEAPEQKLALLYAPGPRLDGRLNRPLGGQVMAMAQPPADAPGSTSHAVGTLTFGLGVPDPAGHRFAVGMPYVSAAKVRVPAIEQFTPNAGDLPVHFNDTYLRQTMEKHPAGGYLDLVDAVGLTFGAEKAGGVASPNAAVKVITSQAGVVPDVFKADQATGEVVDALPVETIQAAFAGAKLLGFIDLGRILGGIAKESLGTLRQLGDDQIEAILRAPDGLLPAPVLRVRDLADGQGKELRYVWKPSLKQPQDGQDILDVSHAALTLDARTLRSKDAVDKATVDGRLSNFALDFAGIARVEIADLKFSTGPGKKPDVSASGLELKFSNELEFINTLRSALPADAFGSGAYVDVQPAGIRAGYELALPAIGLGVFTLSNISLSAELAIPFDARPVSFRFSVSERQHPFNVTVSLFGGGGYFSMLVDAEGVKQIEGALEFGGNAALNLGVASGGVSIMAGIRFALEGDNVFLGGYLRCNGFLSVLGIVTVSVEFYLELSWEKVGGQSVVRGRGTLTVSVRIAFFSKSVQLSLERSFSGAPGDPTFTDCVKPGHWHDYCLAFAP
;
A
#
# COMPACT_ATOMS: atom_id res chain seq x y z
N MET A 1 -2.25 99.16 -17.39
CA MET A 1 -1.17 98.83 -16.44
C MET A 1 -0.01 98.26 -17.24
N GLU A 2 1.05 99.04 -17.45
CA GLU A 2 2.31 98.58 -18.02
C GLU A 2 3.10 97.83 -16.93
N GLY A 3 2.88 96.51 -16.81
CA GLY A 3 3.65 95.65 -15.92
C GLY A 3 4.65 94.84 -16.72
N ARG A 4 5.94 95.20 -16.67
CA ARG A 4 7.01 94.33 -17.19
C ARG A 4 7.10 93.10 -16.28
N ALA A 5 6.65 91.95 -16.76
CA ALA A 5 6.91 90.66 -16.11
C ALA A 5 8.38 90.27 -16.37
N ALA A 6 9.23 90.37 -15.35
CA ALA A 6 10.58 89.82 -15.41
C ALA A 6 10.51 88.29 -15.24
N LEU A 7 10.67 87.55 -16.33
CA LEU A 7 10.86 86.09 -16.31
C LEU A 7 12.31 85.80 -15.92
N TRP A 8 12.54 85.62 -14.62
CA TRP A 8 13.82 85.11 -14.12
C TRP A 8 13.90 83.62 -14.41
N HIS A 9 14.98 83.17 -15.05
CA HIS A 9 15.33 81.75 -15.11
C HIS A 9 16.74 81.57 -14.57
N ALA A 10 16.96 80.51 -13.80
CA ALA A 10 18.28 80.12 -13.32
C ALA A 10 18.71 78.87 -14.08
N ARG A 11 19.87 78.93 -14.73
CA ARG A 11 20.53 77.77 -15.35
C ARG A 11 21.76 77.44 -14.54
N LEU A 12 21.89 76.19 -14.11
CA LEU A 12 23.13 75.69 -13.53
C LEU A 12 24.08 75.29 -14.68
N ASN A 13 25.32 75.75 -14.60
CA ASN A 13 26.42 75.36 -15.49
C ASN A 13 27.56 74.80 -14.63
N SER A 14 28.28 73.81 -15.13
CA SER A 14 29.51 73.36 -14.48
C SER A 14 30.69 74.23 -14.92
N GLU A 15 31.74 74.30 -14.09
CA GLU A 15 32.95 75.10 -14.38
C GLU A 15 33.79 74.57 -15.58
N ARG A 16 33.47 73.38 -16.12
CA ARG A 16 34.27 72.69 -17.15
C ARG A 16 33.45 72.17 -18.34
N ASP A 17 32.29 72.76 -18.63
CA ASP A 17 31.36 72.31 -19.69
C ASP A 17 30.91 70.83 -19.57
N GLY A 18 31.02 70.22 -18.40
CA GLY A 18 30.50 68.89 -18.07
C GLY A 18 29.17 68.93 -17.30
N ASP A 19 28.69 67.76 -16.87
CA ASP A 19 27.44 67.64 -16.10
C ASP A 19 27.50 68.41 -14.77
N VAL A 20 26.36 68.98 -14.37
CA VAL A 20 26.16 69.55 -13.04
C VAL A 20 25.88 68.42 -12.04
N MET A 21 26.64 68.36 -10.95
CA MET A 21 26.43 67.37 -9.88
C MET A 21 25.41 67.87 -8.86
N LEU A 22 24.29 67.15 -8.72
CA LEU A 22 23.19 67.47 -7.82
C LEU A 22 23.08 66.47 -6.68
N ARG A 23 22.58 66.94 -5.54
CA ARG A 23 22.27 66.14 -4.36
C ARG A 23 20.85 66.44 -3.91
N ALA A 24 20.10 65.41 -3.55
CA ALA A 24 18.83 65.53 -2.87
C ALA A 24 19.08 65.48 -1.35
N PHE A 25 18.51 66.45 -0.61
CA PHE A 25 18.69 66.56 0.85
C PHE A 25 17.44 66.18 1.64
N ALA A 26 16.26 66.25 1.01
CA ALA A 26 14.98 65.98 1.64
C ALA A 26 13.97 65.55 0.57
N THR A 27 13.00 64.74 0.99
CA THR A 27 11.79 64.49 0.20
C THR A 27 10.77 65.61 0.45
N PRO A 28 9.76 65.78 -0.43
CA PRO A 28 8.65 66.71 -0.17
C PRO A 28 7.94 66.43 1.17
N GLY A 29 7.84 65.15 1.57
CA GLY A 29 7.24 64.74 2.84
C GLY A 29 8.01 65.21 4.06
N ASP A 30 9.35 65.17 4.02
CA ASP A 30 10.21 65.68 5.10
C ASP A 30 10.02 67.19 5.35
N LEU A 31 9.52 67.91 4.35
CA LEU A 31 9.23 69.34 4.40
C LEU A 31 7.74 69.65 4.64
N GLY A 32 6.92 68.64 4.99
CA GLY A 32 5.49 68.80 5.24
C GLY A 32 4.62 68.95 3.98
N GLY A 33 5.18 68.68 2.80
CA GLY A 33 4.46 68.66 1.54
C GLY A 33 3.69 67.35 1.32
N PRO A 34 2.66 67.36 0.44
CA PRO A 34 1.96 66.13 0.08
C PRO A 34 2.89 65.17 -0.67
N PRO A 35 2.71 63.85 -0.53
CA PRO A 35 3.44 62.88 -1.33
C PRO A 35 3.16 63.09 -2.81
N PRO A 36 4.13 62.79 -3.70
CA PRO A 36 3.92 62.94 -5.14
C PRO A 36 2.78 62.04 -5.61
N ILE A 37 1.90 62.60 -6.45
CA ILE A 37 0.90 61.82 -7.19
C ILE A 37 1.59 61.30 -8.46
N GLY A 38 2.02 60.04 -8.46
CA GLY A 38 2.65 59.39 -9.61
C GLY A 38 4.13 59.07 -9.40
N LEU A 39 4.93 59.20 -10.47
CA LEU A 39 6.36 58.90 -10.46
C LEU A 39 7.22 60.18 -10.31
N PRO A 40 8.39 60.09 -9.64
CA PRO A 40 8.89 58.93 -8.90
C PRO A 40 8.08 58.63 -7.63
N ARG A 41 8.02 57.35 -7.25
CA ARG A 41 7.32 56.93 -6.02
C ARG A 41 8.07 57.41 -4.77
N ALA A 42 7.39 57.42 -3.62
CA ALA A 42 7.97 57.87 -2.36
C ALA A 42 9.26 57.11 -2.00
N GLU A 43 9.29 55.80 -2.21
CA GLU A 43 10.47 54.96 -1.93
C GLU A 43 11.65 55.32 -2.85
N THR A 44 11.38 55.68 -4.10
CA THR A 44 12.42 56.15 -5.03
C THR A 44 12.98 57.51 -4.60
N LEU A 45 12.14 58.41 -4.09
CA LEU A 45 12.59 59.70 -3.56
C LEU A 45 13.44 59.53 -2.29
N GLU A 46 13.04 58.63 -1.39
CA GLU A 46 13.80 58.29 -0.18
C GLU A 46 15.19 57.72 -0.55
N ASP A 47 15.24 56.81 -1.52
CA ASP A 47 16.49 56.26 -2.04
C ASP A 47 17.35 57.35 -2.70
N LEU A 48 16.76 58.28 -3.47
CA LEU A 48 17.50 59.39 -4.06
C LEU A 48 18.13 60.29 -2.99
N VAL A 49 17.43 60.61 -1.91
CA VAL A 49 18.00 61.37 -0.79
C VAL A 49 19.13 60.58 -0.12
N THR A 50 18.89 59.31 0.17
CA THR A 50 19.87 58.42 0.82
C THR A 50 21.14 58.26 -0.01
N LEU A 51 20.99 58.03 -1.31
CA LEU A 51 22.08 57.70 -2.21
C LEU A 51 22.83 58.93 -2.74
N THR A 52 22.26 60.15 -2.67
CA THR A 52 22.89 61.35 -3.25
C THR A 52 23.35 62.40 -2.23
N SER A 53 22.73 62.45 -1.05
CA SER A 53 23.00 63.51 -0.04
C SER A 53 24.44 63.52 0.46
N ARG A 54 25.09 62.34 0.51
CA ARG A 54 26.32 62.07 1.27
C ARG A 54 26.18 62.34 2.78
N ALA A 55 24.95 62.36 3.29
CA ALA A 55 24.72 62.48 4.72
C ALA A 55 25.19 61.20 5.42
N GLU A 56 25.91 61.35 6.53
CA GLU A 56 26.22 60.20 7.39
C GLU A 56 24.92 59.72 8.05
N LEU A 57 24.55 58.47 7.81
CA LEU A 57 23.36 57.87 8.40
C LEU A 57 23.75 57.21 9.73
N THR A 58 23.20 57.71 10.84
CA THR A 58 23.41 57.15 12.18
C THR A 58 23.07 55.66 12.22
N GLY A 59 24.00 54.85 12.71
CA GLY A 59 23.78 53.42 12.89
C GLY A 59 22.89 53.09 14.08
N PRO A 60 22.48 51.81 14.23
CA PRO A 60 21.67 51.35 15.36
C PRO A 60 22.31 51.68 16.71
N GLY A 61 21.50 52.18 17.66
CA GLY A 61 21.96 52.44 19.03
C GLY A 61 23.07 53.50 19.16
N GLY A 62 23.25 54.37 18.16
CA GLY A 62 24.36 55.34 18.15
C GLY A 62 25.71 54.74 17.73
N GLY A 63 25.69 53.53 17.15
CA GLY A 63 26.88 52.87 16.60
C GLY A 63 27.43 53.55 15.34
N PRO A 64 28.46 52.96 14.70
CA PRO A 64 29.11 53.54 13.52
C PRO A 64 28.10 53.80 12.39
N PRO A 65 28.34 54.76 11.47
CA PRO A 65 27.42 55.05 10.38
C PRO A 65 27.09 53.82 9.53
N LEU A 66 25.91 53.84 8.89
CA LEU A 66 25.53 52.85 7.88
C LEU A 66 26.39 53.06 6.62
N VAL A 67 26.82 51.96 6.00
CA VAL A 67 27.62 52.04 4.78
C VAL A 67 26.71 52.23 3.56
N VAL A 68 26.84 53.39 2.90
CA VAL A 68 26.06 53.74 1.71
C VAL A 68 26.99 54.13 0.57
N PRO A 69 26.93 53.46 -0.59
CA PRO A 69 27.72 53.82 -1.78
C PRO A 69 27.09 55.05 -2.46
N SER A 70 27.26 56.23 -1.85
CA SER A 70 26.64 57.47 -2.31
C SER A 70 27.34 58.07 -3.54
N ALA A 71 26.54 58.48 -4.53
CA ALA A 71 26.99 59.19 -5.73
C ALA A 71 26.00 60.32 -6.09
N PRO A 72 26.46 61.46 -6.63
CA PRO A 72 25.57 62.56 -7.01
C PRO A 72 24.71 62.19 -8.24
N LEU A 73 23.62 62.92 -8.44
CA LEU A 73 22.93 62.96 -9.72
C LEU A 73 23.72 63.83 -10.70
N HIS A 74 23.89 63.35 -11.93
CA HIS A 74 24.46 64.10 -13.03
C HIS A 74 23.35 64.79 -13.80
N ALA A 75 23.45 66.11 -13.98
CA ALA A 75 22.51 66.91 -14.73
C ALA A 75 23.20 67.52 -15.96
N GLU A 76 22.93 66.98 -17.15
CA GLU A 76 23.39 67.56 -18.42
C GLU A 76 22.76 68.95 -18.63
N GLN A 77 21.53 69.11 -18.15
CA GLN A 77 20.80 70.36 -18.15
C GLN A 77 20.01 70.49 -16.85
N PHE A 78 20.05 71.67 -16.24
CA PHE A 78 19.16 72.02 -15.13
C PHE A 78 18.81 73.51 -15.19
N ILE A 79 17.55 73.80 -15.56
CA ILE A 79 17.00 75.14 -15.67
C ILE A 79 15.77 75.23 -14.79
N VAL A 80 15.70 76.24 -13.94
CA VAL A 80 14.52 76.53 -13.09
C VAL A 80 13.88 77.82 -13.55
N THR A 81 12.56 77.78 -13.73
CA THR A 81 11.72 78.93 -14.13
C THR A 81 10.47 78.99 -13.26
N PRO A 82 9.74 80.12 -13.21
CA PRO A 82 8.42 80.19 -12.58
C PRO A 82 7.40 79.20 -13.15
N MET A 83 7.62 78.69 -14.38
CA MET A 83 6.75 77.69 -15.02
C MET A 83 7.15 76.24 -14.69
N GLY A 84 8.26 76.02 -13.97
CA GLY A 84 8.78 74.71 -13.63
C GLY A 84 10.22 74.49 -14.07
N ALA A 85 10.77 73.32 -13.72
CA ALA A 85 12.13 72.93 -14.04
C ALA A 85 12.23 72.21 -15.39
N SER A 86 13.28 72.49 -16.16
CA SER A 86 13.70 71.67 -17.29
C SER A 86 15.03 71.02 -16.92
N ALA A 87 15.04 69.70 -16.79
CA ALA A 87 16.20 68.96 -16.33
C ALA A 87 16.42 67.69 -17.14
N HIS A 88 17.69 67.31 -17.32
CA HIS A 88 18.09 66.00 -17.80
C HIS A 88 19.02 65.39 -16.76
N LEU A 89 18.44 64.56 -15.89
CA LEU A 89 19.08 63.94 -14.74
C LEU A 89 19.43 62.48 -15.03
N ARG A 90 20.59 62.05 -14.54
CA ARG A 90 21.03 60.65 -14.53
C ARG A 90 21.72 60.31 -13.22
N GLY A 91 21.45 59.12 -12.70
CA GLY A 91 22.13 58.59 -11.53
C GLY A 91 22.21 57.08 -11.59
N ALA A 92 23.32 56.55 -11.10
CA ALA A 92 23.55 55.12 -10.96
C ALA A 92 24.29 54.84 -9.65
N TRP A 93 23.87 53.82 -8.94
CA TRP A 93 24.42 53.47 -7.62
C TRP A 93 24.69 51.99 -7.49
N GLU A 94 25.77 51.68 -6.79
CA GLU A 94 26.10 50.32 -6.38
C GLU A 94 25.20 49.86 -5.23
N ALA A 95 25.10 48.55 -5.03
CA ALA A 95 24.39 48.00 -3.89
C ALA A 95 25.13 48.30 -2.59
N PRO A 96 24.45 48.74 -1.50
CA PRO A 96 25.03 48.64 -0.18
C PRO A 96 25.38 47.16 0.13
N PRO A 97 26.45 46.90 0.92
CA PRO A 97 26.81 45.52 1.28
C PRO A 97 25.64 44.78 1.93
N ALA A 98 25.38 43.53 1.52
CA ALA A 98 24.25 42.75 2.05
C ALA A 98 24.31 42.57 3.58
N SER A 99 25.50 42.59 4.18
CA SER A 99 25.73 42.56 5.63
C SER A 99 25.14 43.76 6.37
N GLU A 100 24.94 44.89 5.70
CA GLU A 100 24.35 46.10 6.29
C GLU A 100 22.83 46.02 6.40
N LYS A 101 22.17 45.08 5.71
CA LYS A 101 20.70 45.02 5.65
C LYS A 101 20.05 44.93 7.04
N ALA A 102 20.63 44.13 7.93
CA ALA A 102 20.16 44.03 9.32
C ALA A 102 20.34 45.34 10.10
N ARG A 103 21.42 46.09 9.83
CA ARG A 103 21.71 47.37 10.48
C ARG A 103 20.76 48.47 10.01
N PHE A 104 20.42 48.51 8.72
CA PHE A 104 19.39 49.39 8.18
C PHE A 104 18.04 49.15 8.88
N GLN A 105 17.63 47.88 8.96
CA GLN A 105 16.38 47.49 9.63
C GLN A 105 16.37 47.90 11.12
N GLN A 106 17.46 47.64 11.85
CA GLN A 106 17.60 48.04 13.26
C GLN A 106 17.61 49.56 13.45
N ALA A 107 18.06 50.32 12.46
CA ALA A 107 18.02 51.78 12.45
C ALA A 107 16.65 52.35 12.04
N GLY A 108 15.66 51.49 11.75
CA GLY A 108 14.34 51.91 11.27
C GLY A 108 14.40 52.58 9.90
N ARG A 109 15.36 52.18 9.06
CA ARG A 109 15.58 52.74 7.72
C ARG A 109 15.37 51.68 6.65
N ARG A 110 14.76 52.08 5.54
CA ARG A 110 14.64 51.27 4.34
C ARG A 110 16.03 50.95 3.78
N PHE A 111 16.24 49.71 3.35
CA PHE A 111 17.46 49.32 2.65
C PHE A 111 17.40 49.81 1.18
N PRO A 112 18.32 50.67 0.71
CA PRO A 112 18.25 51.23 -0.64
C PRO A 112 18.34 50.16 -1.72
N ASP A 113 17.40 50.22 -2.67
CA ASP A 113 17.34 49.29 -3.80
C ASP A 113 17.32 49.99 -5.17
N LEU A 114 17.30 51.32 -5.22
CA LEU A 114 17.50 52.08 -6.45
C LEU A 114 18.89 51.83 -7.06
N VAL A 115 18.90 51.42 -8.33
CA VAL A 115 20.10 51.16 -9.13
C VAL A 115 20.33 52.27 -10.14
N THR A 116 19.27 52.75 -10.78
CA THR A 116 19.35 53.78 -11.82
C THR A 116 18.14 54.70 -11.78
N TYR A 117 18.39 55.99 -11.97
CA TYR A 117 17.36 57.02 -12.12
C TYR A 117 17.71 57.95 -13.28
N ASP A 118 16.91 57.93 -14.34
CA ASP A 118 17.00 58.90 -15.44
C ASP A 118 15.71 59.71 -15.49
N HIS A 119 15.80 61.03 -15.62
CA HIS A 119 14.63 61.92 -15.67
C HIS A 119 14.86 63.09 -16.62
N ILE A 120 13.99 63.20 -17.62
CA ILE A 120 13.94 64.33 -18.55
C ILE A 120 12.64 65.08 -18.32
N THR A 121 12.74 66.37 -17.98
CA THR A 121 11.62 67.29 -17.81
C THR A 121 11.79 68.53 -18.66
N GLY A 122 10.67 69.12 -19.09
CA GLY A 122 10.63 70.44 -19.71
C GLY A 122 9.54 71.28 -19.07
N LEU A 123 9.92 72.43 -18.49
CA LEU A 123 9.01 73.36 -17.79
C LEU A 123 8.06 72.64 -16.82
N GLY A 124 8.60 71.74 -16.00
CA GLY A 124 7.87 70.97 -15.00
C GLY A 124 7.07 69.78 -15.54
N ARG A 125 7.13 69.48 -16.85
CA ARG A 125 6.43 68.34 -17.47
C ARG A 125 7.37 67.18 -17.76
N ASP A 126 7.02 65.98 -17.30
CA ASP A 126 7.82 64.76 -17.52
C ASP A 126 7.86 64.30 -18.98
N GLN A 127 9.03 64.20 -19.59
CA GLN A 127 9.17 63.68 -20.95
C GLN A 127 9.59 62.20 -20.93
N TYR A 128 10.52 61.88 -20.04
CA TYR A 128 11.05 60.53 -19.85
C TYR A 128 11.41 60.31 -18.38
N ILE A 129 11.03 59.18 -17.82
CA ILE A 129 11.49 58.73 -16.50
C ILE A 129 11.91 57.27 -16.64
N ARG A 130 13.08 56.91 -16.12
CA ARG A 130 13.48 55.52 -15.95
C ARG A 130 13.91 55.30 -14.51
N VAL A 131 13.29 54.32 -13.87
CA VAL A 131 13.64 53.87 -12.52
C VAL A 131 13.98 52.39 -12.59
N VAL A 132 15.16 52.02 -12.11
CA VAL A 132 15.57 50.62 -11.99
C VAL A 132 15.79 50.31 -10.53
N THR A 133 15.01 49.38 -9.97
CA THR A 133 15.17 48.91 -8.59
C THR A 133 15.67 47.46 -8.56
N ARG A 134 16.48 47.14 -7.56
CA ARG A 134 17.06 45.81 -7.31
C ARG A 134 16.11 44.98 -6.45
N GLY A 135 16.07 43.69 -6.72
CA GLY A 135 15.35 42.74 -5.88
C GLY A 135 15.72 41.32 -6.23
N ARG A 136 14.89 40.38 -5.77
CA ARG A 136 15.04 38.96 -6.03
C ARG A 136 13.70 38.36 -6.42
N LEU A 137 13.74 37.38 -7.31
CA LEU A 137 12.60 36.51 -7.54
C LEU A 137 12.43 35.56 -6.34
N SER A 138 11.24 34.99 -6.13
CA SER A 138 10.95 34.10 -5.00
C SER A 138 11.91 32.91 -4.91
N THR A 139 12.43 32.43 -6.04
CA THR A 139 13.46 31.38 -6.11
C THR A 139 14.87 31.85 -5.71
N GLY A 140 15.09 33.14 -5.48
CA GLY A 140 16.36 33.72 -5.01
C GLY A 140 17.19 34.39 -6.09
N HIS A 141 16.77 34.31 -7.35
CA HIS A 141 17.47 34.91 -8.49
C HIS A 141 17.50 36.42 -8.36
N GLU A 142 18.68 37.02 -8.39
CA GLU A 142 18.82 38.48 -8.43
C GLU A 142 18.24 39.03 -9.73
N ALA A 143 17.36 40.02 -9.58
CA ALA A 143 16.62 40.62 -10.67
C ALA A 143 16.45 42.12 -10.45
N GLN A 144 16.05 42.83 -11.49
CA GLN A 144 15.75 44.25 -11.45
C GLN A 144 14.34 44.50 -11.97
N HIS A 145 13.60 45.38 -11.31
CA HIS A 145 12.36 45.93 -11.83
C HIS A 145 12.67 47.24 -12.54
N VAL A 146 12.39 47.27 -13.84
CA VAL A 146 12.59 48.44 -14.69
C VAL A 146 11.23 49.08 -14.94
N THR A 147 11.09 50.33 -14.53
CA THR A 147 9.93 51.17 -14.85
C THR A 147 10.38 52.26 -15.80
N GLU A 148 9.76 52.35 -16.97
CA GLU A 148 9.99 53.42 -17.95
C GLU A 148 8.69 54.17 -18.20
N CYS A 149 8.73 55.51 -18.11
CA CYS A 149 7.65 56.38 -18.52
C CYS A 149 8.10 57.26 -19.67
N LYS A 150 7.35 57.23 -20.77
CA LYS A 150 7.63 58.03 -21.97
C LYS A 150 6.40 58.85 -22.32
N ARG A 151 6.62 60.13 -22.65
CA ARG A 151 5.53 60.96 -23.17
C ARG A 151 5.29 60.63 -24.64
N VAL A 152 4.09 60.16 -24.95
CA VAL A 152 3.66 59.78 -26.30
C VAL A 152 2.52 60.67 -26.78
N PHE A 153 2.61 61.11 -28.02
CA PHE A 153 1.61 61.95 -28.66
C PHE A 153 0.70 61.09 -29.53
N VAL A 154 -0.57 61.00 -29.16
CA VAL A 154 -1.55 60.15 -29.83
C VAL A 154 -2.64 61.04 -30.42
N ALA A 155 -2.87 60.90 -31.73
CA ALA A 155 -3.99 61.56 -32.40
C ALA A 155 -5.28 60.79 -32.09
N ARG A 156 -6.28 61.46 -31.54
CA ARG A 156 -7.62 60.90 -31.31
C ARG A 156 -8.64 61.54 -32.25
N PRO A 157 -9.56 60.75 -32.83
CA PRO A 157 -10.67 61.33 -33.60
C PRO A 157 -11.50 62.26 -32.70
N GLY A 158 -11.60 63.54 -33.05
CA GLY A 158 -12.39 64.55 -32.32
C GLY A 158 -11.63 65.38 -31.27
N ASP A 159 -10.61 64.81 -30.61
CA ASP A 159 -9.90 65.46 -29.48
C ASP A 159 -8.52 66.07 -29.86
N GLY A 160 -8.09 65.93 -31.11
CA GLY A 160 -6.76 66.39 -31.56
C GLY A 160 -5.61 65.50 -31.06
N ILE A 161 -4.42 66.07 -30.93
CA ILE A 161 -3.22 65.36 -30.44
C ILE A 161 -3.16 65.49 -28.91
N VAL A 162 -3.26 64.38 -28.21
CA VAL A 162 -3.14 64.32 -26.74
C VAL A 162 -1.80 63.70 -26.36
N ALA A 163 -1.13 64.28 -25.36
CA ALA A 163 0.17 63.82 -24.87
C ALA A 163 0.01 62.98 -23.58
N TYR A 164 0.07 61.65 -23.70
CA TYR A 164 -0.02 60.71 -22.58
C TYR A 164 1.35 60.42 -21.98
N LEU A 165 1.41 60.09 -20.70
CA LEU A 165 2.53 59.31 -20.15
C LEU A 165 2.20 57.84 -20.31
N GLN A 166 2.96 57.14 -21.13
CA GLN A 166 2.91 55.70 -21.23
C GLN A 166 3.95 55.12 -20.26
N GLN A 167 3.48 54.31 -19.33
CA GLN A 167 4.30 53.62 -18.34
C GLN A 167 4.44 52.14 -18.72
N GLU A 168 5.68 51.65 -18.71
CA GLU A 168 6.06 50.27 -19.02
C GLU A 168 6.84 49.68 -17.85
N HIS A 169 6.55 48.43 -17.51
CA HIS A 169 7.28 47.68 -16.49
C HIS A 169 7.85 46.39 -17.05
N ARG A 170 9.05 46.01 -16.62
CA ARG A 170 9.69 44.72 -16.94
C ARG A 170 10.53 44.22 -15.77
N ILE A 171 10.71 42.90 -15.67
CA ILE A 171 11.75 42.30 -14.83
C ILE A 171 12.93 41.90 -15.70
N VAL A 172 14.15 42.21 -15.23
CA VAL A 172 15.43 41.82 -15.85
C VAL A 172 16.20 40.93 -14.88
N VAL A 173 16.39 39.66 -15.24
CA VAL A 173 17.12 38.67 -14.43
C VAL A 173 18.62 38.87 -14.59
N LYS A 174 19.31 39.23 -13.50
CA LYS A 174 20.76 39.47 -13.48
C LYS A 174 21.53 38.21 -13.14
N GLN A 175 21.11 37.50 -12.10
CA GLN A 175 21.65 36.19 -11.76
C GLN A 175 20.72 35.11 -12.33
N PRO A 176 21.11 34.42 -13.43
CA PRO A 176 20.27 33.39 -14.04
C PRO A 176 20.22 32.10 -13.26
N GLU A 177 21.21 31.81 -12.42
CA GLU A 177 21.40 30.51 -11.81
C GLU A 177 21.61 30.67 -10.31
N VAL A 178 20.80 29.97 -9.54
CA VAL A 178 20.87 29.91 -8.08
C VAL A 178 21.15 28.46 -7.67
N ARG A 179 21.96 28.29 -6.63
CA ARG A 179 22.31 26.98 -6.06
C ARG A 179 21.62 26.78 -4.71
N TYR A 180 21.13 25.57 -4.47
CA TYR A 180 20.43 25.14 -3.26
C TYR A 180 21.19 23.99 -2.58
N GLY A 181 21.22 23.97 -1.24
CA GLY A 181 21.91 22.93 -0.49
C GLY A 181 22.11 23.27 0.99
N GLY A 182 23.07 22.62 1.66
CA GLY A 182 23.27 22.74 3.11
C GLY A 182 23.53 24.16 3.64
N GLY A 183 23.94 25.10 2.78
CA GLY A 183 24.20 26.50 3.15
C GLY A 183 23.01 27.47 3.01
N THR A 184 21.87 27.05 2.47
CA THR A 184 20.73 27.96 2.19
C THR A 184 19.74 28.08 3.37
N GLY A 185 19.97 27.39 4.48
CA GLY A 185 19.17 27.53 5.71
C GLY A 185 17.90 26.65 5.76
N TYR A 186 17.76 25.67 4.87
CA TYR A 186 16.67 24.69 4.93
C TYR A 186 16.68 23.92 6.26
N LYS A 187 15.48 23.56 6.74
CA LYS A 187 15.31 22.83 8.01
C LYS A 187 15.92 21.43 7.95
N HIS A 188 15.79 20.76 6.80
CA HIS A 188 16.27 19.40 6.60
C HIS A 188 17.52 19.35 5.73
N GLY A 189 18.42 20.34 5.85
CA GLY A 189 19.69 20.36 5.12
C GLY A 189 19.54 20.39 3.59
N GLY A 190 18.37 20.80 3.09
CA GLY A 190 18.05 20.88 1.67
C GLY A 190 17.44 19.60 1.09
N ARG A 191 17.12 18.58 1.89
CA ARG A 191 16.44 17.37 1.43
C ARG A 191 15.01 17.63 0.96
N GLU A 192 14.40 18.74 1.37
CA GLU A 192 13.09 19.19 0.87
C GLU A 192 13.15 19.71 -0.58
N MET A 193 14.35 19.90 -1.14
CA MET A 193 14.56 20.50 -2.45
C MET A 193 15.39 19.55 -3.34
N PRO A 194 14.75 18.80 -4.28
CA PRO A 194 15.46 17.82 -5.12
C PRO A 194 16.42 18.46 -6.13
N PHE A 195 16.23 19.74 -6.47
CA PHE A 195 17.13 20.47 -7.38
C PHE A 195 18.30 21.09 -6.61
N ARG A 196 19.52 20.86 -7.11
CA ARG A 196 20.75 21.54 -6.64
C ARG A 196 20.91 22.91 -7.25
N THR A 197 20.41 23.11 -8.48
CA THR A 197 20.41 24.41 -9.14
C THR A 197 19.09 24.65 -9.86
N LEU A 198 18.65 25.90 -9.89
CA LEU A 198 17.61 26.37 -10.79
C LEU A 198 18.22 27.45 -11.67
N ARG A 199 17.95 27.38 -12.98
CA ARG A 199 18.40 28.36 -13.95
C ARG A 199 17.24 28.94 -14.74
N ILE A 200 17.03 30.25 -14.68
CA ILE A 200 16.07 30.96 -15.51
C ILE A 200 16.68 31.26 -16.88
N THR A 201 15.97 30.90 -17.95
CA THR A 201 16.38 31.22 -19.34
C THR A 201 15.85 32.56 -19.80
N ASP A 202 14.69 32.98 -19.32
CA ASP A 202 14.03 34.23 -19.69
C ASP A 202 14.68 35.42 -18.96
N ARG A 203 15.61 36.09 -19.64
CA ARG A 203 16.40 37.18 -19.03
C ARG A 203 15.64 38.48 -18.85
N VAL A 204 14.62 38.71 -19.68
CA VAL A 204 13.81 39.93 -19.67
C VAL A 204 12.37 39.51 -19.93
N THR A 205 11.46 39.93 -19.06
CA THR A 205 10.04 39.65 -19.24
C THR A 205 9.46 40.51 -20.37
N PRO A 206 8.34 40.08 -20.99
CA PRO A 206 7.45 41.01 -21.68
C PRO A 206 6.96 42.13 -20.74
N LEU A 207 6.18 43.08 -21.28
CA LEU A 207 5.55 44.11 -20.45
C LEU A 207 4.66 43.48 -19.38
N ILE A 208 4.86 43.91 -18.13
CA ILE A 208 4.12 43.42 -16.96
C ILE A 208 3.18 44.50 -16.44
N GLN A 209 2.16 44.08 -15.70
CA GLN A 209 1.26 45.00 -15.01
C GLN A 209 2.02 45.86 -14.00
N GLU A 210 1.51 47.06 -13.75
CA GLU A 210 2.00 47.89 -12.67
C GLU A 210 1.87 47.15 -11.33
N PRO A 211 2.93 47.15 -10.49
CA PRO A 211 2.85 46.54 -9.17
C PRO A 211 1.70 47.14 -8.34
N PRO A 212 0.94 46.32 -7.60
CA PRO A 212 -0.19 46.78 -6.81
C PRO A 212 0.23 47.82 -5.77
N PRO A 213 -0.59 48.86 -5.52
CA PRO A 213 -0.28 49.85 -4.50
C PRO A 213 -0.24 49.20 -3.10
N GLY A 214 0.73 49.60 -2.27
CA GLY A 214 0.84 49.16 -0.86
C GLY A 214 1.53 47.81 -0.61
N ASN A 215 1.85 47.02 -1.64
CA ASN A 215 2.71 45.85 -1.50
C ASN A 215 3.87 45.89 -2.51
N PRO A 216 5.12 46.13 -2.07
CA PRO A 216 6.26 46.17 -2.96
C PRO A 216 6.62 44.79 -3.54
N ALA A 217 6.21 43.70 -2.89
CA ALA A 217 6.33 42.34 -3.42
C ALA A 217 5.08 41.96 -4.23
N PHE A 218 5.26 41.37 -5.41
CA PHE A 218 4.14 41.06 -6.30
C PHE A 218 4.42 39.89 -7.22
N TRP A 219 3.35 39.18 -7.59
CA TRP A 219 3.38 38.20 -8.68
C TRP A 219 3.60 38.91 -10.01
N VAL A 220 4.54 38.42 -10.80
CA VAL A 220 4.83 39.00 -12.12
C VAL A 220 3.71 38.60 -13.09
N CYS A 221 2.82 39.54 -13.41
CA CYS A 221 1.69 39.32 -14.32
C CYS A 221 1.87 40.10 -15.62
N LEU A 222 1.53 39.51 -16.76
CA LEU A 222 1.65 40.14 -18.08
C LEU A 222 0.65 41.29 -18.24
N GLN A 223 1.09 42.41 -18.80
CA GLN A 223 0.23 43.57 -19.06
C GLN A 223 -0.87 43.26 -20.07
N SER A 224 -0.58 42.42 -21.06
CA SER A 224 -1.48 42.11 -22.18
C SER A 224 -2.70 41.27 -21.79
N SER A 225 -2.59 40.43 -20.77
CA SER A 225 -3.62 39.45 -20.39
C SER A 225 -4.00 39.46 -18.92
N GLY A 226 -3.15 40.00 -18.04
CA GLY A 226 -3.29 39.87 -16.59
C GLY A 226 -2.99 38.48 -16.04
N ASN A 227 -2.62 37.53 -16.91
CA ASN A 227 -2.17 36.20 -16.50
C ASN A 227 -0.75 36.28 -15.93
N ASP A 228 -0.40 35.30 -15.11
CA ASP A 228 0.94 35.19 -14.56
C ASP A 228 1.96 34.97 -15.69
N HIS A 229 3.14 35.59 -15.55
CA HIS A 229 4.27 35.29 -16.43
C HIS A 229 4.92 33.98 -15.98
N GLU A 230 4.88 33.00 -16.88
CA GLU A 230 5.50 31.69 -16.72
C GLU A 230 7.00 31.80 -17.05
N PHE A 231 7.85 31.89 -16.02
CA PHE A 231 9.30 31.87 -16.21
C PHE A 231 9.74 30.47 -16.58
N THR A 232 10.57 30.32 -17.61
CA THR A 232 11.18 29.06 -18.02
C THR A 232 12.42 28.77 -17.17
N LEU A 233 12.38 27.65 -16.44
CA LEU A 233 13.46 27.20 -15.56
C LEU A 233 14.03 25.86 -16.05
N ILE A 234 15.34 25.72 -15.91
CA ILE A 234 16.07 24.46 -16.00
C ILE A 234 16.53 24.10 -14.58
N GLY A 235 15.93 23.07 -14.00
CA GLY A 235 16.37 22.51 -12.72
C GLY A 235 17.40 21.41 -12.93
N THR A 236 18.51 21.44 -12.18
CA THR A 236 19.49 20.35 -12.15
C THR A 236 19.30 19.55 -10.86
N ASP A 237 19.01 18.26 -10.97
CA ASP A 237 18.80 17.37 -9.83
C ASP A 237 20.14 17.02 -9.11
N CYS A 238 20.05 16.20 -8.07
CA CYS A 238 21.21 15.75 -7.30
C CYS A 238 22.18 14.79 -8.02
N GLU A 239 21.78 14.23 -9.16
CA GLU A 239 22.62 13.39 -10.02
C GLU A 239 23.08 14.13 -11.30
N GLY A 240 22.75 15.42 -11.43
CA GLY A 240 23.15 16.26 -12.56
C GLY A 240 22.20 16.24 -13.75
N ARG A 241 21.04 15.58 -13.67
CA ARG A 241 20.03 15.59 -14.76
C ARG A 241 19.34 16.93 -14.79
N LYS A 242 19.05 17.41 -16.00
CA LYS A 242 18.39 18.70 -16.25
C LYS A 242 16.96 18.47 -16.69
N VAL A 243 16.01 19.14 -16.02
CA VAL A 243 14.60 19.13 -16.39
C VAL A 243 14.10 20.57 -16.60
N SER A 244 13.27 20.76 -17.61
CA SER A 244 12.73 22.07 -17.97
C SER A 244 11.27 22.18 -17.56
N PHE A 245 10.89 23.27 -16.89
CA PHE A 245 9.50 23.55 -16.52
C PHE A 245 9.27 25.04 -16.44
N THR A 246 8.00 25.47 -16.39
CA THR A 246 7.67 26.87 -16.14
C THR A 246 7.14 27.07 -14.73
N VAL A 247 7.39 28.25 -14.16
CA VAL A 247 6.81 28.62 -12.87
C VAL A 247 6.54 30.13 -12.79
N PRO A 248 5.35 30.55 -12.32
CA PRO A 248 5.12 31.93 -11.91
C PRO A 248 6.01 32.29 -10.74
N LEU A 249 6.61 33.48 -10.75
CA LEU A 249 7.48 33.95 -9.67
C LEU A 249 7.00 35.28 -9.10
N VAL A 250 7.29 35.48 -7.81
CA VAL A 250 7.11 36.77 -7.12
C VAL A 250 8.40 37.56 -7.25
N PHE A 251 8.33 38.84 -7.61
CA PHE A 251 9.44 39.76 -7.46
C PHE A 251 9.37 40.43 -6.09
N VAL A 252 10.48 40.43 -5.36
CA VAL A 252 10.61 41.03 -4.03
C VAL A 252 11.75 42.07 -4.09
N PRO A 253 11.44 43.38 -4.07
CA PRO A 253 12.45 44.44 -4.00
C PRO A 253 13.33 44.29 -2.76
N ASP A 254 14.61 44.64 -2.87
CA ASP A 254 15.57 44.46 -1.77
C ASP A 254 15.24 45.34 -0.55
N GLY A 255 14.62 46.50 -0.80
CA GLY A 255 14.16 47.44 0.22
C GLY A 255 12.79 47.11 0.81
N THR A 256 12.22 45.93 0.51
CA THR A 256 10.96 45.50 1.13
C THR A 256 11.11 45.33 2.64
N GLU A 257 10.33 46.09 3.41
CA GLU A 257 10.19 45.87 4.85
C GLU A 257 9.35 44.62 5.15
N ALA A 258 9.78 43.85 6.16
CA ALA A 258 9.14 42.60 6.59
C ALA A 258 8.71 41.69 5.41
N PRO A 259 9.65 41.29 4.53
CA PRO A 259 9.32 40.56 3.30
C PRO A 259 8.59 39.24 3.58
N GLU A 260 8.84 38.60 4.71
CA GLU A 260 8.14 37.40 5.17
C GLU A 260 6.63 37.62 5.32
N GLN A 261 6.20 38.77 5.84
CA GLN A 261 4.78 39.11 6.01
C GLN A 261 4.12 39.38 4.65
N LYS A 262 4.83 40.09 3.76
CA LYS A 262 4.34 40.37 2.40
C LYS A 262 4.19 39.09 1.58
N LEU A 263 5.15 38.17 1.70
CA LEU A 263 5.08 36.85 1.08
C LEU A 263 3.96 36.01 1.67
N ALA A 264 3.73 36.04 2.98
CA ALA A 264 2.62 35.32 3.62
C ALA A 264 1.26 35.71 3.03
N LEU A 265 1.05 37.00 2.73
CA LEU A 265 -0.17 37.47 2.05
C LEU A 265 -0.28 36.95 0.62
N LEU A 266 0.84 36.91 -0.12
CA LEU A 266 0.87 36.46 -1.52
C LEU A 266 0.72 34.94 -1.67
N TYR A 267 1.11 34.18 -0.65
CA TYR A 267 1.04 32.73 -0.54
C TYR A 267 -0.10 32.27 0.39
N ALA A 268 -1.09 33.13 0.65
CA ALA A 268 -2.29 32.73 1.36
C ALA A 268 -3.06 31.66 0.54
N PRO A 269 -3.52 30.55 1.17
CA PRO A 269 -4.16 29.44 0.46
C PRO A 269 -5.36 29.87 -0.39
N GLY A 270 -5.45 29.35 -1.62
CA GLY A 270 -6.59 29.56 -2.51
C GLY A 270 -6.35 29.01 -3.92
N PRO A 271 -7.40 28.88 -4.76
CA PRO A 271 -7.33 28.15 -6.04
C PRO A 271 -6.31 28.72 -7.03
N ARG A 272 -6.14 30.05 -7.03
CA ARG A 272 -5.15 30.73 -7.87
C ARG A 272 -3.72 30.41 -7.43
N LEU A 273 -3.48 30.23 -6.13
CA LEU A 273 -2.17 29.84 -5.61
C LEU A 273 -1.87 28.38 -5.95
N ASP A 274 -2.83 27.46 -5.82
CA ASP A 274 -2.65 26.06 -6.20
C ASP A 274 -2.19 25.94 -7.66
N GLY A 275 -2.84 26.71 -8.54
CA GLY A 275 -2.47 26.85 -9.96
C GLY A 275 -1.16 27.59 -10.23
N ARG A 276 -0.45 28.12 -9.23
CA ARG A 276 0.92 28.67 -9.35
C ARG A 276 1.97 27.71 -8.80
N LEU A 277 1.62 26.97 -7.75
CA LEU A 277 2.53 26.09 -7.02
C LEU A 277 2.64 24.70 -7.66
N ASN A 278 1.55 24.17 -8.21
CA ASN A 278 1.49 22.85 -8.83
C ASN A 278 1.95 22.91 -10.29
N ARG A 279 3.20 22.53 -10.60
CA ARG A 279 3.82 22.69 -11.92
C ARG A 279 3.99 21.36 -12.65
N PRO A 280 3.55 21.26 -13.92
CA PRO A 280 3.74 20.05 -14.71
C PRO A 280 5.20 19.91 -15.15
N LEU A 281 5.73 18.70 -15.04
CA LEU A 281 7.08 18.33 -15.48
C LEU A 281 7.05 17.47 -16.77
N GLY A 282 5.86 17.11 -17.25
CA GLY A 282 5.69 16.41 -18.53
C GLY A 282 6.29 15.00 -18.58
N GLY A 283 6.44 14.34 -17.42
CA GLY A 283 7.02 13.00 -17.33
C GLY A 283 8.54 12.95 -17.47
N GLN A 284 9.24 14.10 -17.38
CA GLN A 284 10.70 14.13 -17.39
C GLN A 284 11.27 13.33 -16.22
N VAL A 285 12.35 12.61 -16.46
CA VAL A 285 13.02 11.78 -15.45
C VAL A 285 13.98 12.62 -14.63
N MET A 286 13.81 12.62 -13.31
CA MET A 286 14.73 13.25 -12.36
C MET A 286 14.86 12.45 -11.06
N ALA A 287 16.00 12.59 -10.40
CA ALA A 287 16.25 12.09 -9.05
C ALA A 287 15.51 12.94 -8.03
N MET A 288 14.64 12.29 -7.25
CA MET A 288 13.88 12.95 -6.17
C MET A 288 14.70 13.09 -4.90
N ALA A 289 15.69 12.21 -4.68
CA ALA A 289 16.57 12.21 -3.51
C ALA A 289 18.00 11.84 -3.94
N GLN A 290 19.00 12.18 -3.13
CA GLN A 290 20.38 11.72 -3.36
C GLN A 290 20.40 10.18 -3.30
N PRO A 291 20.78 9.47 -4.39
CA PRO A 291 20.84 8.02 -4.34
C PRO A 291 22.04 7.53 -3.51
N PRO A 292 22.00 6.28 -3.01
CA PRO A 292 23.18 5.60 -2.49
C PRO A 292 24.31 5.55 -3.53
N ALA A 293 25.56 5.62 -3.08
CA ALA A 293 26.73 5.69 -3.96
C ALA A 293 26.89 4.46 -4.88
N ASP A 294 26.39 3.30 -4.43
CA ASP A 294 26.39 2.01 -5.13
C ASP A 294 25.16 1.78 -6.02
N ALA A 295 24.17 2.70 -6.02
CA ALA A 295 22.94 2.57 -6.80
C ALA A 295 22.53 3.89 -7.49
N PRO A 296 23.33 4.41 -8.43
CA PRO A 296 22.95 5.59 -9.21
C PRO A 296 21.63 5.37 -9.96
N GLY A 297 20.81 6.41 -10.05
CA GLY A 297 19.49 6.36 -10.68
C GLY A 297 18.38 5.73 -9.83
N SER A 298 18.68 5.14 -8.67
CA SER A 298 17.72 4.41 -7.86
C SER A 298 16.59 5.28 -7.26
N THR A 299 16.77 6.60 -7.25
CA THR A 299 15.81 7.59 -6.75
C THR A 299 15.13 8.37 -7.89
N SER A 300 15.34 7.93 -9.13
CA SER A 300 14.86 8.61 -10.32
C SER A 300 13.46 8.15 -10.71
N HIS A 301 12.58 9.11 -10.98
CA HIS A 301 11.23 8.86 -11.46
C HIS A 301 10.90 9.74 -12.65
N ALA A 302 10.03 9.24 -13.53
CA ALA A 302 9.31 10.12 -14.45
C ALA A 302 8.32 10.95 -13.61
N VAL A 303 8.53 12.27 -13.57
CA VAL A 303 7.75 13.18 -12.74
C VAL A 303 6.67 13.83 -13.59
N GLY A 304 5.41 13.60 -13.23
CA GLY A 304 4.28 14.27 -13.86
C GLY A 304 4.14 15.70 -13.37
N THR A 305 4.27 15.91 -12.06
CA THR A 305 3.98 17.20 -11.41
C THR A 305 4.83 17.39 -10.15
N LEU A 306 5.28 18.62 -9.90
CA LEU A 306 5.85 19.05 -8.62
C LEU A 306 4.98 20.17 -8.02
N THR A 307 4.70 20.11 -6.73
CA THR A 307 4.10 21.21 -5.99
C THR A 307 5.19 21.92 -5.20
N PHE A 308 5.41 23.20 -5.51
CA PHE A 308 6.41 24.03 -4.85
C PHE A 308 5.84 24.76 -3.64
N GLY A 309 6.64 24.88 -2.58
CA GLY A 309 6.44 25.83 -1.49
C GLY A 309 7.58 26.83 -1.43
N LEU A 310 7.46 27.86 -0.59
CA LEU A 310 8.49 28.87 -0.38
C LEU A 310 8.73 29.12 1.11
N GLY A 311 9.98 28.99 1.57
CA GLY A 311 10.37 29.23 2.95
C GLY A 311 10.70 27.94 3.71
N VAL A 312 10.48 27.97 5.02
CA VAL A 312 10.76 26.87 5.93
C VAL A 312 9.48 26.43 6.66
N PRO A 313 9.05 25.17 6.50
CA PRO A 313 7.94 24.62 7.29
C PRO A 313 8.32 24.51 8.78
N ASP A 314 7.64 25.26 9.65
CA ASP A 314 7.88 25.30 11.10
C ASP A 314 6.60 24.92 11.88
N PRO A 315 6.69 24.07 12.93
CA PRO A 315 5.56 23.74 13.81
C PRO A 315 4.78 24.94 14.38
N ALA A 316 5.43 26.09 14.58
CA ALA A 316 4.79 27.32 15.08
C ALA A 316 4.08 28.15 13.98
N GLY A 317 4.21 27.75 12.72
CA GLY A 317 3.67 28.45 11.54
C GLY A 317 4.69 28.53 10.42
N HIS A 318 4.23 28.60 9.17
CA HIS A 318 5.12 28.58 8.00
C HIS A 318 5.95 29.88 7.87
N ARG A 319 7.29 29.77 7.91
CA ARG A 319 8.18 30.94 7.78
C ARG A 319 8.57 31.17 6.33
N PHE A 320 7.92 32.13 5.67
CA PHE A 320 8.25 32.52 4.30
C PHE A 320 9.62 33.19 4.20
N ALA A 321 10.41 32.79 3.20
CA ALA A 321 11.72 33.38 2.94
C ALA A 321 12.03 33.36 1.43
N VAL A 322 12.52 34.49 0.92
CA VAL A 322 12.99 34.60 -0.48
C VAL A 322 14.20 33.69 -0.69
N GLY A 323 14.26 32.99 -1.81
CA GLY A 323 15.39 32.13 -2.14
C GLY A 323 15.35 30.74 -1.52
N MET A 324 14.24 30.38 -0.87
CA MET A 324 14.07 29.07 -0.23
C MET A 324 12.88 28.29 -0.81
N PRO A 325 12.81 28.05 -2.13
CA PRO A 325 11.80 27.15 -2.69
C PRO A 325 12.02 25.72 -2.18
N TYR A 326 10.96 24.95 -1.97
CA TYR A 326 11.03 23.52 -1.66
C TYR A 326 9.92 22.77 -2.38
N VAL A 327 10.01 21.45 -2.47
CA VAL A 327 8.94 20.60 -3.03
C VAL A 327 8.13 20.04 -1.88
N SER A 328 6.85 20.42 -1.80
CA SER A 328 5.92 19.98 -0.76
C SER A 328 5.19 18.68 -1.11
N ALA A 329 4.98 18.43 -2.40
CA ALA A 329 4.39 17.21 -2.92
C ALA A 329 4.84 16.97 -4.37
N ALA A 330 4.71 15.74 -4.85
CA ALA A 330 4.95 15.40 -6.24
C ALA A 330 3.93 14.36 -6.74
N LYS A 331 3.80 14.25 -8.06
CA LYS A 331 3.16 13.09 -8.70
C LYS A 331 4.19 12.42 -9.58
N VAL A 332 4.47 11.15 -9.30
CA VAL A 332 5.54 10.40 -9.96
C VAL A 332 5.01 9.08 -10.50
N ARG A 333 5.62 8.63 -11.58
CA ARG A 333 5.40 7.29 -12.10
C ARG A 333 6.20 6.30 -11.26
N VAL A 334 5.53 5.25 -10.80
CA VAL A 334 6.15 4.15 -10.06
C VAL A 334 5.98 2.87 -10.88
N PRO A 335 6.98 2.49 -11.71
CA PRO A 335 6.84 1.37 -12.66
C PRO A 335 6.40 0.04 -12.02
N ALA A 336 6.77 -0.19 -10.76
CA ALA A 336 6.37 -1.37 -10.00
C ALA A 336 4.86 -1.45 -9.76
N ILE A 337 4.20 -0.31 -9.59
CA ILE A 337 2.78 -0.24 -9.25
C ILE A 337 1.89 -0.22 -10.51
N GLU A 338 2.36 0.38 -11.61
CA GLU A 338 1.62 0.46 -12.89
C GLU A 338 1.11 -0.90 -13.38
N GLN A 339 1.73 -2.00 -12.98
CA GLN A 339 1.30 -3.34 -13.38
C GLN A 339 0.02 -3.80 -12.69
N PHE A 340 -0.21 -3.36 -11.46
CA PHE A 340 -1.40 -3.69 -10.66
C PHE A 340 -2.49 -2.66 -10.84
N THR A 341 -2.09 -1.43 -11.21
CA THR A 341 -3.01 -0.33 -11.49
C THR A 341 -2.70 0.32 -12.84
N PRO A 342 -2.99 -0.35 -13.98
CA PRO A 342 -2.63 0.12 -15.33
C PRO A 342 -3.15 1.52 -15.70
N ASN A 343 -4.19 1.99 -14.99
CA ASN A 343 -4.83 3.28 -15.21
C ASN A 343 -4.51 4.33 -14.11
N ALA A 344 -3.63 4.02 -13.15
CA ALA A 344 -3.34 4.95 -12.05
C ALA A 344 -2.57 6.20 -12.50
N GLY A 345 -1.81 6.12 -13.60
CA GLY A 345 -1.01 7.23 -14.09
C GLY A 345 0.06 7.67 -13.08
N ASP A 346 0.22 8.98 -12.88
CA ASP A 346 1.18 9.53 -11.93
C ASP A 346 0.62 9.49 -10.50
N LEU A 347 1.29 8.78 -9.61
CA LEU A 347 0.87 8.57 -8.24
C LEU A 347 1.32 9.74 -7.34
N PRO A 348 0.43 10.26 -6.47
CA PRO A 348 0.80 11.31 -5.52
C PRO A 348 1.76 10.76 -4.46
N VAL A 349 2.86 11.48 -4.24
CA VAL A 349 3.90 11.16 -3.26
C VAL A 349 4.29 12.40 -2.44
N HIS A 350 4.82 12.14 -1.26
CA HIS A 350 5.55 13.11 -0.45
C HIS A 350 6.89 12.50 -0.03
N PHE A 351 7.82 13.34 0.42
CA PHE A 351 9.08 12.84 0.97
C PHE A 351 8.82 12.11 2.29
N ASN A 352 9.46 10.95 2.44
CA ASN A 352 9.38 10.16 3.66
C ASN A 352 9.95 10.94 4.86
N ASP A 353 9.27 10.90 5.99
CA ASP A 353 9.60 11.70 7.17
C ASP A 353 10.98 11.37 7.76
N THR A 354 11.37 10.09 7.79
CA THR A 354 12.71 9.68 8.24
C THR A 354 13.77 10.18 7.28
N TYR A 355 13.54 10.11 5.97
CA TYR A 355 14.45 10.70 4.98
C TYR A 355 14.61 12.20 5.17
N LEU A 356 13.50 12.95 5.30
CA LEU A 356 13.54 14.39 5.52
C LEU A 356 14.28 14.72 6.81
N ARG A 357 13.89 14.16 7.96
CA ARG A 357 14.45 14.58 9.25
C ARG A 357 15.86 14.05 9.48
N GLN A 358 16.14 12.84 9.00
CA GLN A 358 17.44 12.21 9.12
C GLN A 358 18.10 12.11 7.74
N THR A 359 18.16 10.92 7.17
CA THR A 359 18.76 10.63 5.86
C THR A 359 18.18 9.31 5.35
N MET A 360 18.37 9.00 4.06
CA MET A 360 17.96 7.72 3.50
C MET A 360 18.71 6.56 4.18
N GLU A 361 19.97 6.78 4.54
CA GLU A 361 20.83 5.82 5.24
C GLU A 361 20.34 5.46 6.65
N LYS A 362 19.48 6.28 7.23
CA LYS A 362 18.88 6.04 8.55
C LYS A 362 17.53 5.34 8.46
N HIS A 363 16.90 5.29 7.29
CA HIS A 363 15.70 4.49 7.08
C HIS A 363 16.10 3.00 6.88
N PRO A 364 15.56 2.03 7.64
CA PRO A 364 15.98 0.62 7.57
C PRO A 364 15.84 -0.02 6.18
N ALA A 365 14.83 0.39 5.42
CA ALA A 365 14.65 -0.03 4.03
C ALA A 365 15.20 0.95 2.97
N GLY A 366 15.84 2.06 3.36
CA GLY A 366 16.24 3.11 2.41
C GLY A 366 15.07 3.85 1.77
N GLY A 367 13.97 4.04 2.51
CA GLY A 367 12.78 4.80 2.10
C GLY A 367 13.09 6.29 1.93
N TYR A 368 12.56 6.90 0.87
CA TYR A 368 12.74 8.34 0.60
C TYR A 368 11.48 9.06 0.09
N LEU A 369 10.52 8.32 -0.47
CA LEU A 369 9.19 8.82 -0.81
C LEU A 369 8.13 7.89 -0.23
N ASP A 370 7.00 8.45 0.15
CA ASP A 370 5.80 7.71 0.52
C ASP A 370 4.67 8.07 -0.43
N LEU A 371 3.92 7.07 -0.89
CA LEU A 371 2.64 7.28 -1.55
C LEU A 371 1.70 7.96 -0.56
N VAL A 372 0.94 8.96 -1.04
CA VAL A 372 -0.09 9.60 -0.22
C VAL A 372 -1.15 8.58 0.20
N ASP A 373 -1.61 7.78 -0.74
CA ASP A 373 -2.54 6.68 -0.51
C ASP A 373 -1.84 5.34 -0.74
N ALA A 374 -2.02 4.39 0.18
CA ALA A 374 -1.51 3.03 -0.02
C ALA A 374 -2.20 2.36 -1.22
N VAL A 375 -1.42 1.64 -2.03
CA VAL A 375 -1.94 0.97 -3.23
C VAL A 375 -2.02 -0.53 -2.97
N GLY A 376 -3.23 -1.08 -3.11
CA GLY A 376 -3.46 -2.52 -3.03
C GLY A 376 -2.91 -3.25 -4.25
N LEU A 377 -2.01 -4.20 -4.02
CA LEU A 377 -1.54 -5.14 -5.04
C LEU A 377 -2.55 -6.28 -5.13
N THR A 378 -3.32 -6.34 -6.21
CA THR A 378 -4.24 -7.45 -6.47
C THR A 378 -3.65 -8.38 -7.52
N PHE A 379 -3.32 -9.60 -7.10
CA PHE A 379 -2.94 -10.67 -8.03
C PHE A 379 -4.23 -11.35 -8.50
N GLY A 380 -4.52 -11.31 -9.80
CA GLY A 380 -5.75 -11.88 -10.34
C GLY A 380 -5.90 -13.36 -9.97
N ALA A 381 -7.06 -13.75 -9.43
CA ALA A 381 -7.33 -15.11 -8.94
C ALA A 381 -7.08 -16.20 -10.00
N GLU A 382 -7.30 -15.89 -11.29
CA GLU A 382 -7.00 -16.79 -12.42
C GLU A 382 -5.50 -17.03 -12.64
N LYS A 383 -4.63 -16.08 -12.26
CA LYS A 383 -3.17 -16.17 -12.47
C LYS A 383 -2.46 -16.99 -11.37
N ALA A 384 -3.04 -17.07 -10.18
CA ALA A 384 -2.49 -17.82 -9.04
C ALA A 384 -3.20 -19.16 -8.77
N GLY A 385 -4.14 -19.57 -9.63
CA GLY A 385 -4.79 -20.89 -9.59
C GLY A 385 -5.57 -21.18 -8.30
N GLY A 386 -5.94 -20.16 -7.52
CA GLY A 386 -6.61 -20.31 -6.22
C GLY A 386 -5.70 -20.74 -5.05
N VAL A 387 -4.43 -21.06 -5.31
CA VAL A 387 -3.53 -21.66 -4.30
C VAL A 387 -2.92 -20.60 -3.36
N ALA A 388 -2.60 -19.40 -3.85
CA ALA A 388 -2.18 -18.30 -3.00
C ALA A 388 -2.51 -16.93 -3.63
N SER A 389 -3.00 -15.99 -2.82
CA SER A 389 -3.27 -14.61 -3.24
C SER A 389 -2.53 -13.66 -2.30
N PRO A 390 -1.26 -13.31 -2.58
CA PRO A 390 -0.44 -12.52 -1.66
C PRO A 390 -0.72 -11.00 -1.79
N ASN A 391 -2.00 -10.65 -1.68
CA ASN A 391 -2.42 -9.26 -1.77
C ASN A 391 -1.81 -8.46 -0.62
N ALA A 392 -1.23 -7.31 -0.94
CA ALA A 392 -0.61 -6.42 0.04
C ALA A 392 -0.84 -4.96 -0.36
N ALA A 393 -1.05 -4.08 0.61
CA ALA A 393 -1.06 -2.64 0.39
C ALA A 393 0.37 -2.09 0.52
N VAL A 394 0.91 -1.52 -0.57
CA VAL A 394 2.25 -0.91 -0.59
C VAL A 394 2.18 0.61 -0.51
N LYS A 395 3.18 1.24 0.12
CA LYS A 395 3.18 2.70 0.36
C LYS A 395 4.57 3.33 0.33
N VAL A 396 5.58 2.68 0.89
CA VAL A 396 6.93 3.25 1.03
C VAL A 396 7.75 2.93 -0.22
N ILE A 397 8.28 3.95 -0.87
CA ILE A 397 9.19 3.82 -2.02
C ILE A 397 10.63 3.89 -1.51
N THR A 398 11.37 2.83 -1.79
CA THR A 398 12.75 2.66 -1.35
C THR A 398 13.73 2.72 -2.51
N SER A 399 14.98 3.04 -2.23
CA SER A 399 16.01 3.12 -3.27
C SER A 399 16.34 1.76 -3.90
N GLN A 400 16.49 0.70 -3.11
CA GLN A 400 16.98 -0.59 -3.63
C GLN A 400 15.95 -1.73 -3.58
N ALA A 401 15.05 -1.74 -2.58
CA ALA A 401 14.01 -2.78 -2.42
C ALA A 401 12.75 -2.54 -3.27
N GLY A 402 12.63 -1.40 -3.95
CA GLY A 402 11.42 -1.05 -4.69
C GLY A 402 10.32 -0.53 -3.76
N VAL A 403 9.07 -0.95 -3.97
CA VAL A 403 7.94 -0.46 -3.15
C VAL A 403 7.57 -1.52 -2.12
N VAL A 404 7.47 -1.10 -0.85
CA VAL A 404 7.14 -1.98 0.29
C VAL A 404 5.93 -1.45 1.06
N PRO A 405 5.22 -2.31 1.83
CA PRO A 405 4.22 -1.86 2.80
C PRO A 405 4.82 -0.95 3.87
N ASP A 406 3.98 -0.08 4.42
CA ASP A 406 4.33 0.75 5.55
C ASP A 406 4.29 -0.10 6.82
N VAL A 407 5.46 -0.62 7.23
CA VAL A 407 5.65 -1.45 8.42
C VAL A 407 6.55 -0.78 9.45
N PHE A 408 6.91 0.50 9.26
CA PHE A 408 7.94 1.17 10.03
C PHE A 408 7.33 2.11 11.06
N LYS A 409 7.67 1.91 12.35
CA LYS A 409 7.26 2.82 13.43
C LYS A 409 8.33 3.88 13.61
N ALA A 410 8.02 5.10 13.20
CA ALA A 410 8.88 6.27 13.41
C ALA A 410 8.57 7.00 14.73
N ASP A 411 9.61 7.48 15.40
CA ASP A 411 9.49 8.43 16.50
C ASP A 411 9.07 9.81 15.96
N GLN A 412 7.99 10.38 16.50
CA GLN A 412 7.41 11.60 15.96
C GLN A 412 8.27 12.85 16.15
N ALA A 413 9.20 12.86 17.11
CA ALA A 413 10.08 14.00 17.35
C ALA A 413 11.30 13.95 16.41
N THR A 414 11.99 12.81 16.38
CA THR A 414 13.28 12.62 15.70
C THR A 414 13.15 12.12 14.27
N GLY A 415 12.01 11.52 13.91
CA GLY A 415 11.82 10.81 12.64
C GLY A 415 12.61 9.49 12.55
N GLU A 416 13.23 9.02 13.63
CA GLU A 416 13.96 7.75 13.63
C GLU A 416 12.98 6.57 13.54
N VAL A 417 13.27 5.57 12.71
CA VAL A 417 12.53 4.30 12.78
C VAL A 417 13.00 3.53 14.01
N VAL A 418 12.16 3.52 15.03
CA VAL A 418 12.49 2.93 16.34
C VAL A 418 12.12 1.46 16.43
N ASP A 419 11.11 1.01 15.67
CA ASP A 419 10.60 -0.36 15.67
C ASP A 419 9.77 -0.65 14.41
N ALA A 420 9.23 -1.86 14.28
CA ALA A 420 8.13 -2.14 13.35
C ALA A 420 6.78 -1.63 13.90
N LEU A 421 5.80 -1.46 13.02
CA LEU A 421 4.42 -1.21 13.44
C LEU A 421 3.82 -2.42 14.18
N PRO A 422 2.77 -2.21 15.00
CA PRO A 422 2.08 -3.31 15.69
C PRO A 422 1.64 -4.39 14.69
N VAL A 423 1.68 -5.65 15.13
CA VAL A 423 1.38 -6.80 14.25
C VAL A 423 -0.02 -6.69 13.65
N GLU A 424 -0.99 -6.14 14.37
CA GLU A 424 -2.36 -5.95 13.89
C GLU A 424 -2.41 -4.98 12.70
N THR A 425 -1.56 -3.95 12.70
CA THR A 425 -1.45 -2.99 11.59
C THR A 425 -0.77 -3.63 10.38
N ILE A 426 0.26 -4.44 10.62
CA ILE A 426 0.93 -5.22 9.58
C ILE A 426 -0.08 -6.18 8.94
N GLN A 427 -0.80 -6.96 9.75
CA GLN A 427 -1.82 -7.92 9.30
C GLN A 427 -2.93 -7.24 8.48
N ALA A 428 -3.38 -6.05 8.88
CA ALA A 428 -4.36 -5.27 8.12
C ALA A 428 -3.87 -4.90 6.71
N ALA A 429 -2.57 -4.69 6.51
CA ALA A 429 -1.99 -4.43 5.19
C ALA A 429 -2.08 -5.65 4.24
N PHE A 430 -2.32 -6.84 4.78
CA PHE A 430 -2.50 -8.11 4.05
C PHE A 430 -3.94 -8.64 4.12
N ALA A 431 -4.91 -7.80 4.48
CA ALA A 431 -6.30 -8.22 4.57
C ALA A 431 -6.77 -8.81 3.22
N GLY A 432 -7.34 -10.03 3.27
CA GLY A 432 -7.79 -10.75 2.08
C GLY A 432 -6.69 -11.56 1.37
N ALA A 433 -5.45 -11.57 1.89
CA ALA A 433 -4.42 -12.49 1.42
C ALA A 433 -4.72 -13.91 1.91
N LYS A 434 -4.65 -14.89 1.00
CA LYS A 434 -4.93 -16.29 1.32
C LYS A 434 -3.80 -17.22 0.90
N LEU A 435 -3.63 -18.28 1.67
CA LEU A 435 -2.76 -19.42 1.38
C LEU A 435 -3.60 -20.71 1.36
N LEU A 436 -3.37 -21.57 0.37
CA LEU A 436 -4.14 -22.80 0.09
C LEU A 436 -5.66 -22.58 -0.05
N GLY A 437 -6.11 -21.37 -0.39
CA GLY A 437 -7.53 -21.05 -0.60
C GLY A 437 -8.36 -20.81 0.67
N PHE A 438 -7.95 -21.36 1.82
CA PHE A 438 -8.70 -21.26 3.09
C PHE A 438 -7.92 -20.61 4.25
N ILE A 439 -6.58 -20.58 4.22
CA ILE A 439 -5.77 -19.99 5.31
C ILE A 439 -5.68 -18.48 5.09
N ASP A 440 -6.26 -17.69 6.00
CA ASP A 440 -6.05 -16.25 6.03
C ASP A 440 -4.61 -15.96 6.43
N LEU A 441 -3.82 -15.43 5.49
CA LEU A 441 -2.40 -15.22 5.70
C LEU A 441 -2.18 -14.22 6.85
N GLY A 442 -3.04 -13.21 6.99
CA GLY A 442 -2.96 -12.23 8.06
C GLY A 442 -2.99 -12.86 9.45
N ARG A 443 -3.72 -13.96 9.65
CA ARG A 443 -3.82 -14.62 10.98
C ARG A 443 -2.53 -15.30 11.43
N ILE A 444 -1.71 -15.73 10.48
CA ILE A 444 -0.47 -16.48 10.74
C ILE A 444 0.78 -15.63 10.62
N LEU A 445 0.67 -14.34 10.29
CA LEU A 445 1.82 -13.43 10.27
C LEU A 445 2.28 -13.13 11.70
N GLY A 446 3.57 -13.35 11.93
CA GLY A 446 4.26 -12.90 13.12
C GLY A 446 4.58 -11.41 13.08
N GLY A 447 4.91 -10.86 14.25
CA GLY A 447 5.48 -9.52 14.34
C GLY A 447 6.83 -9.44 13.62
N ILE A 448 7.19 -8.23 13.21
CA ILE A 448 8.49 -7.98 12.58
C ILE A 448 9.46 -7.52 13.66
N ALA A 449 10.56 -8.24 13.84
CA ALA A 449 11.64 -7.80 14.71
C ALA A 449 12.39 -6.60 14.12
N LYS A 450 12.79 -5.65 14.97
CA LYS A 450 13.51 -4.45 14.56
C LYS A 450 14.78 -4.78 13.78
N GLU A 451 15.55 -5.79 14.19
CA GLU A 451 16.81 -6.13 13.52
C GLU A 451 16.57 -6.59 12.08
N SER A 452 15.43 -7.24 11.83
CA SER A 452 15.06 -7.75 10.51
C SER A 452 14.74 -6.64 9.51
N LEU A 453 14.29 -5.46 9.96
CA LEU A 453 13.96 -4.33 9.08
C LEU A 453 15.15 -3.87 8.22
N GLY A 454 16.38 -3.98 8.74
CA GLY A 454 17.60 -3.62 8.01
C GLY A 454 17.88 -4.51 6.80
N THR A 455 17.31 -5.71 6.74
CA THR A 455 17.42 -6.65 5.61
C THR A 455 16.87 -6.04 4.32
N LEU A 456 15.92 -5.10 4.42
CA LEU A 456 15.33 -4.41 3.27
C LEU A 456 16.27 -3.40 2.61
N ARG A 457 17.40 -3.04 3.24
CA ARG A 457 18.27 -1.97 2.75
C ARG A 457 19.05 -2.34 1.49
N GLN A 458 19.63 -3.53 1.47
CA GLN A 458 20.53 -4.01 0.41
C GLN A 458 19.96 -5.29 -0.20
N LEU A 459 18.96 -5.12 -1.06
CA LEU A 459 18.29 -6.24 -1.73
C LEU A 459 18.63 -6.26 -3.21
N GLY A 460 19.81 -6.78 -3.55
CA GLY A 460 20.09 -7.29 -4.89
C GLY A 460 19.46 -8.66 -5.11
N ASP A 461 19.44 -9.14 -6.36
CA ASP A 461 18.84 -10.44 -6.69
C ASP A 461 19.58 -11.60 -5.98
N ASP A 462 20.91 -11.53 -5.92
CA ASP A 462 21.73 -12.53 -5.21
C ASP A 462 21.46 -12.54 -3.71
N GLN A 463 21.25 -11.35 -3.10
CA GLN A 463 20.89 -11.25 -1.69
C GLN A 463 19.49 -11.83 -1.42
N ILE A 464 18.52 -11.53 -2.29
CA ILE A 464 17.17 -12.11 -2.20
C ILE A 464 17.27 -13.64 -2.29
N GLU A 465 17.97 -14.19 -3.28
CA GLU A 465 18.16 -15.65 -3.43
C GLU A 465 18.83 -16.27 -2.21
N ALA A 466 19.85 -15.62 -1.63
CA ALA A 466 20.50 -16.08 -0.41
C ALA A 466 19.53 -16.11 0.78
N ILE A 467 18.69 -15.08 0.95
CA ILE A 467 17.67 -15.01 2.01
C ILE A 467 16.60 -16.10 1.82
N LEU A 468 16.14 -16.30 0.59
CA LEU A 468 15.14 -17.32 0.27
C LEU A 468 15.66 -18.73 0.60
N ARG A 469 16.95 -19.01 0.34
CA ARG A 469 17.59 -20.32 0.62
C ARG A 469 17.96 -20.54 2.07
N ALA A 470 18.29 -19.49 2.82
CA ALA A 470 18.68 -19.61 4.22
C ALA A 470 17.48 -20.07 5.09
N PRO A 471 17.59 -21.09 5.95
CA PRO A 471 16.49 -21.55 6.80
C PRO A 471 15.86 -20.41 7.63
N ASP A 472 16.71 -19.61 8.28
CA ASP A 472 16.30 -18.49 9.14
C ASP A 472 16.25 -17.14 8.40
N GLY A 473 16.40 -17.16 7.07
CA GLY A 473 16.34 -15.94 6.27
C GLY A 473 14.93 -15.37 6.24
N LEU A 474 14.79 -14.07 6.53
CA LEU A 474 13.50 -13.39 6.53
C LEU A 474 13.49 -12.19 5.58
N LEU A 475 12.39 -12.06 4.85
CA LEU A 475 12.01 -10.80 4.19
C LEU A 475 10.80 -10.26 4.96
N PRO A 476 11.01 -9.35 5.93
CA PRO A 476 9.98 -8.97 6.88
C PRO A 476 8.78 -8.28 6.22
N ALA A 477 8.97 -7.69 5.05
CA ALA A 477 7.92 -7.11 4.22
C ALA A 477 8.06 -7.62 2.78
N PRO A 478 6.96 -7.71 2.01
CA PRO A 478 7.03 -8.05 0.61
C PRO A 478 7.71 -6.93 -0.17
N VAL A 479 8.51 -7.36 -1.13
CA VAL A 479 9.39 -6.50 -1.92
C VAL A 479 8.91 -6.53 -3.36
N LEU A 480 8.51 -5.36 -3.90
CA LEU A 480 8.02 -5.23 -5.26
C LEU A 480 9.01 -4.46 -6.14
N ARG A 481 9.67 -5.16 -7.06
CA ARG A 481 10.75 -4.60 -7.90
C ARG A 481 10.46 -4.77 -9.37
N VAL A 482 10.96 -3.82 -10.16
CA VAL A 482 10.96 -3.88 -11.62
C VAL A 482 12.38 -3.79 -12.12
N ARG A 483 12.76 -4.67 -13.03
CA ARG A 483 14.02 -4.60 -13.77
C ARG A 483 13.78 -4.73 -15.26
N ASP A 484 14.68 -4.16 -16.05
CA ASP A 484 14.75 -4.46 -17.48
C ASP A 484 15.29 -5.88 -17.68
N LEU A 485 14.75 -6.58 -18.67
CA LEU A 485 15.27 -7.88 -19.09
C LEU A 485 16.65 -7.71 -19.73
N ALA A 486 17.49 -8.73 -19.62
CA ALA A 486 18.87 -8.70 -20.14
C ALA A 486 18.95 -8.44 -21.65
N ASP A 487 17.87 -8.74 -22.40
CA ASP A 487 17.74 -8.48 -23.83
C ASP A 487 17.27 -7.04 -24.15
N GLY A 488 16.92 -6.24 -23.14
CA GLY A 488 16.37 -4.89 -23.27
C GLY A 488 14.98 -4.82 -23.91
N GLN A 489 14.36 -5.96 -24.21
CA GLN A 489 13.09 -6.04 -24.95
C GLN A 489 11.87 -6.22 -24.04
N GLY A 490 12.07 -6.10 -22.73
CA GLY A 490 10.99 -6.27 -21.76
C GLY A 490 11.37 -5.85 -20.35
N LYS A 491 10.39 -5.98 -19.45
CA LYS A 491 10.55 -5.74 -18.01
C LYS A 491 10.09 -6.97 -17.24
N GLU A 492 10.82 -7.30 -16.18
CA GLU A 492 10.40 -8.26 -15.16
C GLU A 492 9.94 -7.48 -13.93
N LEU A 493 8.72 -7.77 -13.49
CA LEU A 493 8.25 -7.46 -12.16
C LEU A 493 8.44 -8.68 -11.26
N ARG A 494 9.06 -8.49 -10.10
CA ARG A 494 9.21 -9.54 -9.09
C ARG A 494 8.59 -9.08 -7.78
N TYR A 495 7.66 -9.88 -7.27
CA TYR A 495 7.16 -9.82 -5.90
C TYR A 495 7.80 -10.96 -5.14
N VAL A 496 8.48 -10.67 -4.03
CA VAL A 496 9.13 -11.70 -3.22
C VAL A 496 8.87 -11.47 -1.74
N TRP A 497 8.56 -12.54 -1.01
CA TRP A 497 8.26 -12.47 0.41
C TRP A 497 8.58 -13.77 1.14
N LYS A 498 9.10 -13.62 2.36
CA LYS A 498 9.43 -14.70 3.29
C LYS A 498 9.19 -14.21 4.72
N PRO A 499 7.92 -14.16 5.17
CA PRO A 499 7.56 -13.58 6.45
C PRO A 499 7.98 -14.44 7.64
N SER A 500 8.04 -13.82 8.82
CA SER A 500 7.94 -14.56 10.07
C SER A 500 6.51 -15.04 10.26
N LEU A 501 6.33 -16.31 10.61
CA LEU A 501 5.02 -16.87 10.95
C LEU A 501 4.87 -16.95 12.47
N LYS A 502 3.62 -16.88 12.95
CA LYS A 502 3.28 -17.05 14.36
C LYS A 502 2.00 -17.87 14.46
N GLN A 503 1.98 -18.74 15.46
CA GLN A 503 0.79 -19.49 15.82
C GLN A 503 -0.38 -18.57 16.22
N PRO A 504 -1.59 -18.78 15.67
CA PRO A 504 -2.79 -18.09 16.10
C PRO A 504 -3.05 -18.29 17.60
N GLN A 505 -3.52 -17.25 18.30
CA GLN A 505 -3.67 -17.27 19.78
C GLN A 505 -4.84 -18.12 20.27
N ASP A 506 -5.79 -18.50 19.41
CA ASP A 506 -7.04 -19.15 19.80
C ASP A 506 -6.89 -20.65 20.12
N GLY A 507 -5.71 -21.26 19.93
CA GLY A 507 -5.38 -22.60 20.41
C GLY A 507 -6.19 -23.77 19.83
N GLN A 508 -7.19 -23.49 18.99
CA GLN A 508 -8.06 -24.44 18.30
C GLN A 508 -7.91 -24.35 16.77
N ASP A 509 -6.84 -23.72 16.28
CA ASP A 509 -6.64 -23.60 14.85
C ASP A 509 -6.09 -24.91 14.27
N ILE A 510 -6.60 -25.28 13.10
CA ILE A 510 -6.24 -26.52 12.41
C ILE A 510 -4.79 -26.50 11.92
N LEU A 511 -4.16 -25.32 11.83
CA LEU A 511 -2.85 -25.14 11.22
C LEU A 511 -1.78 -24.84 12.27
N ASP A 512 -0.77 -25.71 12.35
CA ASP A 512 0.43 -25.50 13.16
C ASP A 512 1.58 -24.94 12.32
N VAL A 513 1.93 -23.68 12.58
CA VAL A 513 3.03 -22.94 11.92
C VAL A 513 4.24 -22.71 12.82
N SER A 514 4.37 -23.40 13.95
CA SER A 514 5.41 -23.12 14.97
C SER A 514 6.84 -23.25 14.44
N HIS A 515 7.04 -24.13 13.45
CA HIS A 515 8.33 -24.36 12.79
C HIS A 515 8.27 -24.06 11.29
N ALA A 516 7.17 -23.44 10.84
CA ALA A 516 6.90 -23.32 9.43
C ALA A 516 7.64 -22.15 8.79
N ALA A 517 8.06 -22.33 7.54
CA ALA A 517 8.59 -21.24 6.71
C ALA A 517 7.83 -21.15 5.40
N LEU A 518 7.31 -19.96 5.11
CA LEU A 518 6.61 -19.63 3.87
C LEU A 518 7.52 -18.80 2.96
N THR A 519 7.64 -19.19 1.71
CA THR A 519 8.29 -18.39 0.65
C THR A 519 7.33 -18.19 -0.50
N LEU A 520 7.24 -16.96 -0.99
CA LEU A 520 6.45 -16.57 -2.16
C LEU A 520 7.34 -15.77 -3.12
N ASP A 521 7.47 -16.20 -4.36
CA ASP A 521 8.18 -15.52 -5.44
C ASP A 521 7.28 -15.50 -6.68
N ALA A 522 6.72 -14.32 -6.98
CA ALA A 522 5.89 -14.13 -8.16
C ALA A 522 6.62 -13.24 -9.16
N ARG A 523 6.72 -13.70 -10.40
CA ARG A 523 7.41 -13.00 -11.49
C ARG A 523 6.45 -12.75 -12.64
N THR A 524 6.41 -11.53 -13.13
CA THR A 524 5.66 -11.17 -14.34
C THR A 524 6.64 -10.61 -15.37
N LEU A 525 6.81 -11.38 -16.45
CA LEU A 525 7.62 -11.00 -17.61
C LEU A 525 6.71 -10.34 -18.65
N ARG A 526 7.02 -9.11 -19.03
CA ARG A 526 6.42 -8.45 -20.20
C ARG A 526 7.48 -8.15 -21.25
N SER A 527 7.15 -8.43 -22.49
CA SER A 527 7.87 -7.93 -23.67
C SER A 527 6.87 -7.23 -24.59
N LYS A 528 7.33 -6.25 -25.39
CA LYS A 528 6.46 -5.49 -26.31
C LYS A 528 5.68 -6.38 -27.28
N ASP A 529 6.21 -7.55 -27.60
CA ASP A 529 5.67 -8.45 -28.64
C ASP A 529 5.15 -9.79 -28.09
N ALA A 530 5.04 -9.93 -26.75
CA ALA A 530 4.63 -11.19 -26.11
C ALA A 530 3.51 -11.00 -25.08
N VAL A 531 2.64 -12.01 -24.97
CA VAL A 531 1.64 -12.09 -23.88
C VAL A 531 2.36 -12.14 -22.53
N ASP A 532 1.90 -11.33 -21.58
CA ASP A 532 2.40 -11.30 -20.20
C ASP A 532 2.52 -12.72 -19.63
N LYS A 533 3.73 -13.11 -19.24
CA LYS A 533 3.97 -14.39 -18.57
C LYS A 533 4.11 -14.15 -17.07
N ALA A 534 3.05 -14.43 -16.33
CA ALA A 534 3.06 -14.42 -14.87
C ALA A 534 3.30 -15.83 -14.34
N THR A 535 4.33 -16.01 -13.52
CA THR A 535 4.61 -17.23 -12.76
C THR A 535 4.54 -16.92 -11.27
N VAL A 536 3.98 -17.84 -10.49
CA VAL A 536 3.96 -17.75 -9.02
C VAL A 536 4.55 -19.04 -8.49
N ASP A 537 5.62 -18.94 -7.72
CA ASP A 537 6.25 -20.04 -7.03
C ASP A 537 6.08 -19.83 -5.52
N GLY A 538 5.54 -20.83 -4.83
CA GLY A 538 5.35 -20.81 -3.40
C GLY A 538 5.77 -22.10 -2.73
N ARG A 539 6.27 -21.97 -1.50
CA ARG A 539 6.72 -23.10 -0.68
C ARG A 539 6.35 -22.86 0.77
N LEU A 540 5.63 -23.81 1.37
CA LEU A 540 5.38 -23.88 2.80
C LEU A 540 6.08 -25.13 3.35
N SER A 541 6.98 -24.97 4.30
CA SER A 541 7.77 -26.08 4.86
C SER A 541 7.53 -26.22 6.36
N ASN A 542 7.73 -27.43 6.90
CA ASN A 542 7.70 -27.76 8.33
C ASN A 542 6.44 -27.28 9.07
N PHE A 543 5.27 -27.55 8.51
CA PHE A 543 3.98 -27.22 9.13
C PHE A 543 3.21 -28.50 9.46
N ALA A 544 2.22 -28.41 10.33
CA ALA A 544 1.31 -29.52 10.59
C ALA A 544 -0.15 -29.08 10.55
N LEU A 545 -1.05 -30.04 10.33
CA LEU A 545 -2.49 -29.84 10.51
C LEU A 545 -2.97 -30.66 11.71
N ASP A 546 -3.62 -30.00 12.68
CA ASP A 546 -4.12 -30.61 13.92
C ASP A 546 -5.66 -30.62 13.93
N PHE A 547 -6.24 -31.81 13.94
CA PHE A 547 -7.68 -32.03 13.92
C PHE A 547 -8.19 -32.23 15.34
N ALA A 548 -8.28 -31.14 16.10
CA ALA A 548 -8.82 -31.12 17.47
C ALA A 548 -8.17 -32.16 18.41
N GLY A 549 -6.87 -32.43 18.24
CA GLY A 549 -6.13 -33.42 19.02
C GLY A 549 -6.47 -34.89 18.70
N ILE A 550 -7.24 -35.16 17.65
CA ILE A 550 -7.62 -36.53 17.23
C ILE A 550 -6.61 -37.08 16.22
N ALA A 551 -6.20 -36.25 15.27
CA ALA A 551 -5.23 -36.60 14.24
C ALA A 551 -4.34 -35.39 13.94
N ARG A 552 -3.05 -35.66 13.70
CA ARG A 552 -2.04 -34.67 13.34
C ARG A 552 -1.34 -35.10 12.06
N VAL A 553 -1.29 -34.20 11.08
CA VAL A 553 -0.66 -34.44 9.78
C VAL A 553 0.53 -33.51 9.67
N GLU A 554 1.72 -34.05 9.80
CA GLU A 554 2.97 -33.30 9.64
C GLU A 554 3.36 -33.30 8.15
N ILE A 555 3.79 -32.13 7.63
CA ILE A 555 4.19 -31.97 6.24
C ILE A 555 5.56 -31.27 6.22
N ALA A 556 6.58 -31.98 5.74
CA ALA A 556 7.93 -31.41 5.62
C ALA A 556 8.00 -30.32 4.55
N ASP A 557 7.39 -30.54 3.39
CA ASP A 557 7.45 -29.59 2.28
C ASP A 557 6.18 -29.63 1.42
N LEU A 558 5.60 -28.46 1.17
CA LEU A 558 4.53 -28.23 0.21
C LEU A 558 4.97 -27.16 -0.78
N LYS A 559 5.09 -27.52 -2.06
CA LYS A 559 5.43 -26.61 -3.16
C LYS A 559 4.26 -26.44 -4.09
N PHE A 560 4.03 -25.23 -4.54
CA PHE A 560 3.06 -24.93 -5.58
C PHE A 560 3.67 -23.97 -6.59
N SER A 561 3.42 -24.24 -7.88
CA SER A 561 3.79 -23.34 -8.96
C SER A 561 2.62 -23.14 -9.92
N THR A 562 2.40 -21.91 -10.37
CA THR A 562 1.42 -21.57 -11.40
C THR A 562 2.06 -20.78 -12.52
N GLY A 563 1.55 -20.93 -13.75
CA GLY A 563 2.08 -20.22 -14.90
C GLY A 563 1.11 -20.21 -16.09
N PRO A 564 1.36 -19.37 -17.11
CA PRO A 564 0.42 -19.14 -18.20
C PRO A 564 0.23 -20.41 -19.03
N GLY A 565 -1.02 -20.81 -19.25
CA GLY A 565 -1.37 -21.98 -20.06
C GLY A 565 -0.95 -23.33 -19.46
N LYS A 566 -0.50 -23.34 -18.20
CA LYS A 566 -0.18 -24.58 -17.46
C LYS A 566 -1.21 -24.79 -16.35
N LYS A 567 -1.53 -26.06 -16.08
CA LYS A 567 -2.27 -26.41 -14.87
C LYS A 567 -1.38 -26.08 -13.64
N PRO A 568 -1.95 -25.61 -12.52
CA PRO A 568 -1.21 -25.51 -11.26
C PRO A 568 -0.51 -26.83 -10.94
N ASP A 569 0.77 -26.75 -10.62
CA ASP A 569 1.57 -27.89 -10.18
C ASP A 569 1.74 -27.78 -8.68
N VAL A 570 1.25 -28.78 -7.94
CA VAL A 570 1.31 -28.83 -6.48
C VAL A 570 1.94 -30.17 -6.09
N SER A 571 2.93 -30.13 -5.21
CA SER A 571 3.61 -31.32 -4.70
C SER A 571 3.83 -31.21 -3.20
N ALA A 572 3.62 -32.30 -2.49
CA ALA A 572 3.86 -32.41 -1.05
C ALA A 572 4.84 -33.56 -0.77
N SER A 573 5.69 -33.43 0.25
CA SER A 573 6.64 -34.46 0.66
C SER A 573 6.81 -34.49 2.18
N GLY A 574 7.26 -35.64 2.70
CA GLY A 574 7.42 -35.86 4.14
C GLY A 574 6.10 -35.74 4.91
N LEU A 575 5.04 -36.30 4.33
CA LEU A 575 3.71 -36.30 4.94
C LEU A 575 3.61 -37.47 5.93
N GLU A 576 3.39 -37.17 7.21
CA GLU A 576 3.24 -38.15 8.28
C GLU A 576 1.91 -37.93 9.02
N LEU A 577 1.08 -38.97 9.08
CA LEU A 577 -0.18 -38.97 9.83
C LEU A 577 0.01 -39.69 11.17
N LYS A 578 -0.36 -39.00 12.27
CA LYS A 578 -0.35 -39.52 13.64
C LYS A 578 -1.75 -39.38 14.24
N PHE A 579 -2.27 -40.46 14.82
CA PHE A 579 -3.49 -40.42 15.60
C PHE A 579 -3.19 -40.12 17.07
N SER A 580 -4.10 -39.48 17.78
CA SER A 580 -3.94 -39.11 19.18
C SER A 580 -5.23 -39.41 19.96
N ASN A 581 -5.16 -39.34 21.30
CA ASN A 581 -6.28 -39.57 22.21
C ASN A 581 -7.03 -40.89 21.94
N GLU A 582 -8.35 -40.83 21.75
CA GLU A 582 -9.23 -41.99 21.57
C GLU A 582 -8.88 -42.84 20.34
N LEU A 583 -8.11 -42.29 19.38
CA LEU A 583 -7.67 -42.98 18.17
C LEU A 583 -6.20 -43.43 18.21
N GLU A 584 -5.48 -43.22 19.32
CA GLU A 584 -4.05 -43.58 19.43
C GLU A 584 -3.79 -45.08 19.17
N PHE A 585 -4.75 -45.95 19.50
CA PHE A 585 -4.65 -47.39 19.25
C PHE A 585 -4.42 -47.76 17.77
N ILE A 586 -4.83 -46.88 16.83
CA ILE A 586 -4.60 -47.06 15.39
C ILE A 586 -3.11 -47.01 15.07
N ASN A 587 -2.32 -46.18 15.78
CA ASN A 587 -0.86 -46.15 15.61
C ASN A 587 -0.21 -47.46 16.07
N THR A 588 -0.73 -48.06 17.15
CA THR A 588 -0.29 -49.37 17.65
C THR A 588 -0.62 -50.45 16.61
N LEU A 589 -1.80 -50.39 16.00
CA LEU A 589 -2.17 -51.29 14.91
C LEU A 589 -1.23 -51.12 13.70
N ARG A 590 -0.88 -49.88 13.32
CA ARG A 590 0.10 -49.57 12.26
C ARG A 590 1.48 -50.18 12.55
N SER A 591 1.95 -50.09 13.79
CA SER A 591 3.30 -50.54 14.20
C SER A 591 3.39 -52.05 14.47
N ALA A 592 2.27 -52.71 14.77
CA ALA A 592 2.22 -54.15 15.04
C ALA A 592 2.10 -55.02 13.75
N LEU A 593 1.91 -54.42 12.58
CA LEU A 593 1.74 -55.14 11.31
C LEU A 593 3.09 -55.26 10.56
N PRO A 594 3.47 -56.44 10.03
CA PRO A 594 4.68 -56.61 9.22
C PRO A 594 4.62 -55.79 7.93
N ALA A 595 5.72 -55.10 7.59
CA ALA A 595 5.84 -54.26 6.38
C ALA A 595 5.56 -55.02 5.06
N ASP A 596 5.69 -56.34 5.06
CA ASP A 596 5.61 -57.18 3.86
C ASP A 596 4.24 -57.89 3.69
N ALA A 597 3.32 -57.75 4.66
CA ALA A 597 2.03 -58.43 4.65
C ALA A 597 0.91 -57.64 3.93
N PHE A 598 1.17 -56.37 3.62
CA PHE A 598 0.20 -55.45 3.02
C PHE A 598 0.94 -54.55 2.02
N GLY A 599 0.31 -54.20 0.91
CA GLY A 599 0.83 -53.13 0.04
C GLY A 599 1.02 -51.83 0.83
N SER A 600 1.59 -50.79 0.21
CA SER A 600 2.00 -49.58 0.95
C SER A 600 0.89 -48.92 1.77
N GLY A 601 -0.40 -49.20 1.50
CA GLY A 601 -1.59 -48.90 2.31
C GLY A 601 -1.90 -47.41 2.44
N ALA A 602 -0.88 -46.63 2.76
CA ALA A 602 -0.81 -45.20 2.67
C ALA A 602 -0.76 -44.75 1.21
N TYR A 603 -1.52 -43.71 0.91
CA TYR A 603 -1.47 -42.97 -0.34
C TYR A 603 -1.48 -41.46 -0.06
N VAL A 604 -0.83 -40.71 -0.94
CA VAL A 604 -0.96 -39.26 -1.02
C VAL A 604 -1.22 -38.93 -2.48
N ASP A 605 -2.42 -38.44 -2.77
CA ASP A 605 -2.89 -38.01 -4.08
C ASP A 605 -2.99 -36.48 -4.07
N VAL A 606 -2.11 -35.81 -4.81
CA VAL A 606 -2.12 -34.35 -4.94
C VAL A 606 -2.75 -33.99 -6.28
N GLN A 607 -3.92 -33.37 -6.24
CA GLN A 607 -4.65 -32.91 -7.42
C GLN A 607 -4.78 -31.38 -7.42
N PRO A 608 -5.03 -30.75 -8.59
CA PRO A 608 -5.28 -29.31 -8.64
C PRO A 608 -6.47 -28.83 -7.80
N ALA A 609 -7.38 -29.73 -7.41
CA ALA A 609 -8.53 -29.43 -6.55
C ALA A 609 -8.22 -29.57 -5.05
N GLY A 610 -7.11 -30.20 -4.67
CA GLY A 610 -6.75 -30.46 -3.27
C GLY A 610 -5.80 -31.65 -3.07
N ILE A 611 -5.42 -31.88 -1.83
CA ILE A 611 -4.60 -33.01 -1.38
C ILE A 611 -5.53 -34.04 -0.73
N ARG A 612 -5.46 -35.30 -1.15
CA ARG A 612 -5.99 -36.43 -0.39
C ARG A 612 -4.83 -37.26 0.15
N ALA A 613 -4.77 -37.46 1.45
CA ALA A 613 -3.77 -38.31 2.07
C ALA A 613 -4.48 -39.29 3.00
N GLY A 614 -4.20 -40.57 2.88
CA GLY A 614 -4.92 -41.55 3.66
C GLY A 614 -4.21 -42.88 3.74
N TYR A 615 -4.81 -43.78 4.50
CA TYR A 615 -4.40 -45.15 4.66
C TYR A 615 -5.63 -46.03 4.44
N GLU A 616 -5.51 -47.05 3.61
CA GLU A 616 -6.55 -48.06 3.40
C GLU A 616 -5.93 -49.46 3.53
N LEU A 617 -6.51 -50.27 4.42
CA LEU A 617 -6.03 -51.59 4.77
C LEU A 617 -7.18 -52.58 4.81
N ALA A 618 -7.21 -53.49 3.84
CA ALA A 618 -8.03 -54.70 3.95
C ALA A 618 -7.28 -55.74 4.80
N LEU A 619 -7.88 -56.17 5.91
CA LEU A 619 -7.32 -57.22 6.75
C LEU A 619 -7.74 -58.60 6.18
N PRO A 620 -6.82 -59.58 6.10
CA PRO A 620 -7.16 -60.93 5.66
C PRO A 620 -8.15 -61.58 6.61
N ALA A 621 -8.91 -62.56 6.11
CA ALA A 621 -9.83 -63.30 6.96
C ALA A 621 -9.07 -64.07 8.06
N ILE A 622 -9.39 -63.83 9.32
CA ILE A 622 -8.81 -64.49 10.48
C ILE A 622 -9.74 -65.63 10.90
N GLY A 623 -9.30 -66.86 10.72
CA GLY A 623 -10.01 -68.07 11.16
C GLY A 623 -9.30 -68.76 12.31
N LEU A 624 -9.97 -68.90 13.46
CA LEU A 624 -9.49 -69.60 14.65
C LEU A 624 -10.54 -70.61 15.12
N GLY A 625 -10.43 -71.85 14.62
CA GLY A 625 -11.37 -72.93 14.98
C GLY A 625 -12.80 -72.60 14.56
N VAL A 626 -13.68 -72.41 15.56
CA VAL A 626 -15.09 -72.03 15.34
C VAL A 626 -15.29 -70.53 15.12
N PHE A 627 -14.26 -69.69 15.28
CA PHE A 627 -14.30 -68.24 15.05
C PHE A 627 -13.77 -67.87 13.67
N THR A 628 -14.49 -67.01 12.94
CA THR A 628 -14.03 -66.37 11.70
C THR A 628 -14.37 -64.88 11.72
N LEU A 629 -13.39 -64.04 11.38
CA LEU A 629 -13.54 -62.60 11.11
C LEU A 629 -13.09 -62.36 9.67
N SER A 630 -13.95 -61.79 8.83
CA SER A 630 -13.65 -61.57 7.41
C SER A 630 -14.22 -60.24 6.92
N ASN A 631 -13.73 -59.78 5.77
CA ASN A 631 -14.18 -58.54 5.12
C ASN A 631 -14.02 -57.28 6.00
N ILE A 632 -13.04 -57.30 6.90
CA ILE A 632 -12.67 -56.15 7.71
C ILE A 632 -11.70 -55.27 6.92
N SER A 633 -12.05 -53.99 6.79
CA SER A 633 -11.18 -52.97 6.22
C SER A 633 -11.06 -51.81 7.19
N LEU A 634 -9.92 -51.15 7.20
CA LEU A 634 -9.65 -49.95 7.98
C LEU A 634 -9.22 -48.86 7.01
N SER A 635 -9.94 -47.74 7.00
CA SER A 635 -9.57 -46.58 6.21
C SER A 635 -9.54 -45.32 7.06
N ALA A 636 -8.56 -44.47 6.79
CA ALA A 636 -8.48 -43.12 7.31
C ALA A 636 -8.04 -42.20 6.18
N GLU A 637 -8.82 -41.19 5.83
CA GLU A 637 -8.53 -40.24 4.75
C GLU A 637 -8.63 -38.81 5.25
N LEU A 638 -7.60 -38.02 4.97
CA LEU A 638 -7.58 -36.57 5.07
C LEU A 638 -7.80 -35.98 3.68
N ALA A 639 -8.74 -35.04 3.57
CA ALA A 639 -8.98 -34.25 2.36
C ALA A 639 -8.78 -32.76 2.64
N ILE A 640 -7.79 -32.15 1.97
CA ILE A 640 -7.47 -30.72 2.02
C ILE A 640 -7.86 -30.10 0.67
N PRO A 641 -9.07 -29.55 0.51
CA PRO A 641 -9.44 -28.85 -0.72
C PRO A 641 -8.67 -27.54 -0.87
N PHE A 642 -8.38 -27.12 -2.12
CA PHE A 642 -7.79 -25.80 -2.43
C PHE A 642 -8.86 -24.74 -2.78
N ASP A 643 -10.13 -25.06 -2.54
CA ASP A 643 -11.26 -24.16 -2.71
C ASP A 643 -11.80 -23.69 -1.34
N ALA A 644 -13.01 -23.13 -1.32
CA ALA A 644 -13.61 -22.59 -0.10
C ALA A 644 -14.21 -23.66 0.84
N ARG A 645 -14.09 -24.97 0.52
CA ARG A 645 -14.60 -26.04 1.39
C ARG A 645 -13.67 -26.26 2.59
N PRO A 646 -14.19 -26.72 3.74
CA PRO A 646 -13.37 -27.02 4.90
C PRO A 646 -12.53 -28.29 4.68
N VAL A 647 -11.38 -28.34 5.36
CA VAL A 647 -10.54 -29.55 5.44
C VAL A 647 -11.28 -30.60 6.24
N SER A 648 -11.33 -31.84 5.74
CA SER A 648 -12.07 -32.92 6.36
C SER A 648 -11.23 -34.17 6.59
N PHE A 649 -11.61 -34.92 7.63
CA PHE A 649 -11.00 -36.18 8.05
C PHE A 649 -12.09 -37.25 8.15
N ARG A 650 -11.90 -38.36 7.44
CA ARG A 650 -12.79 -39.52 7.42
C ARG A 650 -12.08 -40.73 8.02
N PHE A 651 -12.73 -41.42 8.95
CA PHE A 651 -12.28 -42.71 9.48
C PHE A 651 -13.36 -43.76 9.24
N SER A 652 -12.99 -44.98 8.89
CA SER A 652 -13.94 -46.09 8.72
C SER A 652 -13.36 -47.45 9.10
N VAL A 653 -14.18 -48.26 9.78
CA VAL A 653 -13.97 -49.68 10.07
C VAL A 653 -15.00 -50.45 9.27
N SER A 654 -14.62 -50.83 8.05
CA SER A 654 -15.52 -51.23 6.98
C SER A 654 -16.57 -50.16 6.67
N GLU A 655 -17.12 -50.20 5.46
CA GLU A 655 -18.18 -49.28 5.07
C GLU A 655 -19.50 -50.04 4.95
N ARG A 656 -20.61 -49.31 4.97
CA ARG A 656 -21.96 -49.89 4.81
C ARG A 656 -22.09 -50.83 3.60
N GLN A 657 -21.40 -50.51 2.52
CA GLN A 657 -21.43 -51.28 1.27
C GLN A 657 -20.65 -52.60 1.39
N HIS A 658 -19.70 -52.67 2.31
CA HIS A 658 -18.79 -53.79 2.52
C HIS A 658 -18.56 -54.02 4.03
N PRO A 659 -19.59 -54.42 4.80
CA PRO A 659 -19.47 -54.62 6.25
C PRO A 659 -18.52 -55.78 6.57
N PHE A 660 -17.85 -55.70 7.72
CA PHE A 660 -17.10 -56.84 8.25
C PHE A 660 -18.05 -57.92 8.75
N ASN A 661 -17.63 -59.17 8.69
CA ASN A 661 -18.42 -60.33 9.14
C ASN A 661 -17.69 -61.05 10.27
N VAL A 662 -18.42 -61.37 11.34
CA VAL A 662 -17.94 -62.14 12.50
C VAL A 662 -18.79 -63.40 12.62
N THR A 663 -18.19 -64.56 12.80
CA THR A 663 -18.93 -65.81 13.04
C THR A 663 -18.22 -66.65 14.08
N VAL A 664 -18.95 -67.13 15.08
CA VAL A 664 -18.54 -68.09 16.12
C VAL A 664 -19.51 -69.28 16.10
N SER A 665 -19.09 -70.40 15.54
CA SER A 665 -19.93 -71.62 15.42
C SER A 665 -21.24 -71.33 14.66
N LEU A 666 -22.39 -71.49 15.32
CA LEU A 666 -23.73 -71.17 14.78
C LEU A 666 -24.15 -69.72 14.96
N PHE A 667 -23.37 -68.92 15.69
CA PHE A 667 -23.62 -67.49 15.91
C PHE A 667 -22.85 -66.68 14.88
N GLY A 668 -23.54 -65.89 14.07
CA GLY A 668 -22.99 -65.05 13.01
C GLY A 668 -23.38 -63.59 13.21
N GLY A 669 -22.71 -62.68 12.52
CA GLY A 669 -22.95 -61.26 12.63
C GLY A 669 -21.99 -60.45 11.76
N GLY A 670 -22.00 -59.15 11.96
CA GLY A 670 -21.16 -58.23 11.22
C GLY A 670 -21.43 -56.80 11.58
N GLY A 671 -20.75 -55.89 10.92
CA GLY A 671 -20.94 -54.47 11.16
C GLY A 671 -20.09 -53.57 10.29
N TYR A 672 -20.24 -52.29 10.53
CA TYR A 672 -19.39 -51.25 9.97
C TYR A 672 -19.47 -50.01 10.86
N PHE A 673 -18.47 -49.15 10.74
CA PHE A 673 -18.44 -47.84 11.38
C PHE A 673 -17.74 -46.84 10.47
N SER A 674 -18.28 -45.64 10.33
CA SER A 674 -17.69 -44.56 9.56
C SER A 674 -17.97 -43.22 10.24
N MET A 675 -16.98 -42.33 10.22
CA MET A 675 -17.09 -40.98 10.76
C MET A 675 -16.41 -39.98 9.83
N LEU A 676 -17.04 -38.83 9.62
CA LEU A 676 -16.50 -37.67 8.90
C LEU A 676 -16.54 -36.46 9.83
N VAL A 677 -15.39 -35.82 10.00
CA VAL A 677 -15.20 -34.61 10.80
C VAL A 677 -14.54 -33.56 9.91
N ASP A 678 -14.89 -32.30 10.07
CA ASP A 678 -14.15 -31.19 9.46
C ASP A 678 -13.81 -30.11 10.49
N ALA A 679 -13.26 -28.99 10.03
CA ALA A 679 -12.91 -27.85 10.89
C ALA A 679 -14.09 -27.24 11.68
N GLU A 680 -15.35 -27.53 11.33
CA GLU A 680 -16.54 -27.06 12.03
C GLU A 680 -17.12 -28.12 12.99
N GLY A 681 -16.57 -29.34 12.98
CA GLY A 681 -16.97 -30.44 13.86
C GLY A 681 -17.42 -31.69 13.11
N VAL A 682 -18.17 -32.55 13.81
CA VAL A 682 -18.65 -33.83 13.25
C VAL A 682 -19.72 -33.57 12.20
N LYS A 683 -19.50 -34.03 10.97
CA LYS A 683 -20.46 -33.92 9.87
C LYS A 683 -21.29 -35.18 9.68
N GLN A 684 -20.66 -36.34 9.85
CA GLN A 684 -21.33 -37.62 9.69
C GLN A 684 -20.77 -38.66 10.66
N ILE A 685 -21.65 -39.45 11.27
CA ILE A 685 -21.32 -40.73 11.93
C ILE A 685 -22.32 -41.76 11.41
N GLU A 686 -21.87 -42.92 10.98
CA GLU A 686 -22.76 -44.04 10.67
C GLU A 686 -22.15 -45.33 11.18
N GLY A 687 -22.96 -46.19 11.80
CA GLY A 687 -22.52 -47.51 12.18
C GLY A 687 -23.67 -48.49 12.31
N ALA A 688 -23.35 -49.76 12.14
CA ALA A 688 -24.27 -50.86 12.43
C ALA A 688 -23.51 -52.04 13.02
N LEU A 689 -24.18 -52.74 13.94
CA LEU A 689 -23.73 -54.01 14.48
C LEU A 689 -24.90 -54.99 14.42
N GLU A 690 -24.70 -56.13 13.76
CA GLU A 690 -25.66 -57.23 13.63
C GLU A 690 -25.05 -58.48 14.29
N PHE A 691 -25.86 -59.22 15.04
CA PHE A 691 -25.52 -60.47 15.66
C PHE A 691 -26.72 -61.42 15.61
N GLY A 692 -26.47 -62.71 15.54
CA GLY A 692 -27.54 -63.68 15.41
C GLY A 692 -27.00 -65.09 15.24
N GLY A 693 -27.83 -65.96 14.70
CA GLY A 693 -27.42 -67.32 14.40
C GLY A 693 -28.23 -67.92 13.27
N ASN A 694 -27.61 -68.85 12.55
CA ASN A 694 -28.25 -69.57 11.46
C ASN A 694 -28.00 -71.08 11.60
N ALA A 695 -29.04 -71.86 11.30
CA ALA A 695 -28.98 -73.31 11.27
C ALA A 695 -29.64 -73.78 9.97
N ALA A 696 -28.97 -74.68 9.24
CA ALA A 696 -29.51 -75.27 8.02
C ALA A 696 -29.33 -76.79 8.05
N LEU A 697 -30.32 -77.50 7.54
CA LEU A 697 -30.37 -78.96 7.46
C LEU A 697 -30.72 -79.38 6.03
N ASN A 698 -29.98 -80.33 5.49
CA ASN A 698 -30.23 -80.90 4.16
C ASN A 698 -30.31 -82.42 4.27
N LEU A 699 -31.47 -82.99 3.92
CA LEU A 699 -31.79 -84.43 3.99
C LEU A 699 -31.89 -85.07 2.59
N GLY A 700 -31.35 -84.41 1.56
CA GLY A 700 -31.35 -84.88 0.17
C GLY A 700 -32.66 -84.61 -0.57
N VAL A 701 -33.80 -85.08 -0.04
CA VAL A 701 -35.13 -84.85 -0.63
C VAL A 701 -35.77 -83.53 -0.19
N ALA A 702 -35.33 -82.98 0.94
CA ALA A 702 -35.74 -81.68 1.47
C ALA A 702 -34.54 -80.97 2.12
N SER A 703 -34.44 -79.67 1.88
CA SER A 703 -33.45 -78.80 2.51
C SER A 703 -34.16 -77.60 3.12
N GLY A 704 -33.77 -77.20 4.31
CA GLY A 704 -34.36 -76.04 4.97
C GLY A 704 -33.38 -75.38 5.91
N GLY A 705 -33.59 -74.10 6.15
CA GLY A 705 -32.75 -73.33 7.05
C GLY A 705 -33.53 -72.25 7.75
N VAL A 706 -33.06 -71.90 8.94
CA VAL A 706 -33.57 -70.78 9.73
C VAL A 706 -32.41 -69.88 10.12
N SER A 707 -32.63 -68.58 10.12
CA SER A 707 -31.69 -67.58 10.62
C SER A 707 -32.44 -66.54 11.43
N ILE A 708 -31.89 -66.19 12.60
CA ILE A 708 -32.37 -65.09 13.43
C ILE A 708 -31.21 -64.12 13.57
N MET A 709 -31.38 -62.89 13.09
CA MET A 709 -30.41 -61.82 13.20
C MET A 709 -31.04 -60.62 13.89
N ALA A 710 -30.36 -60.07 14.88
CA ALA A 710 -30.73 -58.83 15.55
C ALA A 710 -29.61 -57.82 15.37
N GLY A 711 -29.93 -56.55 15.20
CA GLY A 711 -28.92 -55.54 15.02
C GLY A 711 -29.35 -54.16 15.47
N ILE A 712 -28.36 -53.31 15.70
CA ILE A 712 -28.53 -51.90 15.98
C ILE A 712 -27.85 -51.13 14.87
N ARG A 713 -28.50 -50.08 14.38
CA ARG A 713 -27.97 -49.14 13.42
C ARG A 713 -28.13 -47.73 13.98
N PHE A 714 -27.07 -46.94 13.88
CA PHE A 714 -27.11 -45.53 14.23
C PHE A 714 -26.52 -44.70 13.10
N ALA A 715 -27.07 -43.50 12.91
CA ALA A 715 -26.53 -42.52 11.99
C ALA A 715 -26.72 -41.11 12.54
N LEU A 716 -25.76 -40.25 12.29
CA LEU A 716 -25.80 -38.82 12.54
C LEU A 716 -25.36 -38.13 11.25
N GLU A 717 -26.17 -37.21 10.74
CA GLU A 717 -25.87 -36.43 9.54
C GLU A 717 -26.34 -34.99 9.78
N GLY A 718 -25.39 -34.09 10.04
CA GLY A 718 -25.69 -32.76 10.60
C GLY A 718 -26.47 -32.88 11.92
N ASP A 719 -27.63 -32.21 12.00
CA ASP A 719 -28.51 -32.26 13.18
C ASP A 719 -29.47 -33.46 13.20
N ASN A 720 -29.44 -34.30 12.15
CA ASN A 720 -30.33 -35.44 12.04
C ASN A 720 -29.71 -36.65 12.73
N VAL A 721 -30.48 -37.30 13.60
CA VAL A 721 -30.02 -38.49 14.32
C VAL A 721 -31.00 -39.64 14.09
N PHE A 722 -30.46 -40.80 13.74
CA PHE A 722 -31.18 -42.05 13.57
C PHE A 722 -30.60 -43.09 14.54
N LEU A 723 -31.46 -43.80 15.24
CA LEU A 723 -31.12 -44.98 16.03
C LEU A 723 -32.21 -46.03 15.81
N GLY A 724 -31.86 -47.18 15.25
CA GLY A 724 -32.79 -48.26 14.96
C GLY A 724 -32.29 -49.59 15.49
N GLY A 725 -33.14 -50.30 16.22
CA GLY A 725 -32.97 -51.72 16.52
C GLY A 725 -33.84 -52.55 15.60
N TYR A 726 -33.32 -53.63 15.02
CA TYR A 726 -34.09 -54.55 14.20
C TYR A 726 -33.86 -56.01 14.59
N LEU A 727 -34.86 -56.84 14.31
CA LEU A 727 -34.85 -58.28 14.43
C LEU A 727 -35.39 -58.85 13.11
N ARG A 728 -34.58 -59.69 12.46
CA ARG A 728 -34.90 -60.38 11.23
C ARG A 728 -34.84 -61.89 11.44
N CYS A 729 -35.96 -62.55 11.26
CA CYS A 729 -36.08 -64.00 11.32
C CYS A 729 -36.46 -64.50 9.93
N ASN A 730 -35.59 -65.29 9.31
CA ASN A 730 -35.85 -65.93 8.03
C ASN A 730 -35.90 -67.44 8.21
N GLY A 731 -36.81 -68.07 7.49
CA GLY A 731 -36.89 -69.52 7.39
C GLY A 731 -37.24 -69.91 5.97
N PHE A 732 -36.64 -70.97 5.46
CA PHE A 732 -37.05 -71.55 4.19
C PHE A 732 -37.04 -73.07 4.23
N LEU A 733 -37.90 -73.67 3.41
CA LEU A 733 -37.95 -75.11 3.16
C LEU A 733 -38.12 -75.32 1.65
N SER A 734 -37.21 -76.09 1.07
CA SER A 734 -37.22 -76.50 -0.32
C SER A 734 -37.28 -78.02 -0.45
N VAL A 735 -38.26 -78.54 -1.18
CA VAL A 735 -38.47 -79.96 -1.42
C VAL A 735 -38.17 -80.26 -2.90
N LEU A 736 -37.22 -81.16 -3.14
CA LEU A 736 -36.75 -81.59 -4.47
C LEU A 736 -36.29 -80.44 -5.40
N GLY A 737 -36.08 -79.22 -4.88
CA GLY A 737 -35.83 -78.01 -5.68
C GLY A 737 -37.04 -77.55 -6.51
N ILE A 738 -38.19 -78.21 -6.39
CA ILE A 738 -39.41 -77.92 -7.16
C ILE A 738 -40.32 -76.98 -6.38
N VAL A 739 -40.48 -77.19 -5.06
CA VAL A 739 -41.32 -76.33 -4.21
C VAL A 739 -40.45 -75.72 -3.13
N THR A 740 -40.43 -74.40 -3.05
CA THR A 740 -39.74 -73.65 -2.00
C THR A 740 -40.70 -72.70 -1.32
N VAL A 741 -40.80 -72.79 0.01
CA VAL A 741 -41.52 -71.83 0.84
C VAL A 741 -40.49 -71.07 1.66
N SER A 742 -40.55 -69.74 1.64
CA SER A 742 -39.75 -68.89 2.51
C SER A 742 -40.63 -67.95 3.31
N VAL A 743 -40.28 -67.76 4.56
CA VAL A 743 -40.93 -66.82 5.49
C VAL A 743 -39.84 -65.89 6.00
N GLU A 744 -40.06 -64.60 5.85
CA GLU A 744 -39.21 -63.54 6.38
C GLU A 744 -40.06 -62.69 7.31
N PHE A 745 -39.63 -62.59 8.56
CA PHE A 745 -40.19 -61.69 9.56
C PHE A 745 -39.15 -60.63 9.88
N TYR A 746 -39.50 -59.36 9.69
CA TYR A 746 -38.65 -58.22 9.98
C TYR A 746 -39.37 -57.28 10.94
N LEU A 747 -38.80 -57.06 12.12
CA LEU A 747 -39.31 -56.17 13.14
C LEU A 747 -38.27 -55.07 13.38
N GLU A 748 -38.66 -53.82 13.29
CA GLU A 748 -37.80 -52.66 13.51
C GLU A 748 -38.45 -51.71 14.49
N LEU A 749 -37.63 -51.16 15.38
CA LEU A 749 -37.96 -50.04 16.24
C LEU A 749 -36.90 -48.96 16.02
N SER A 750 -37.29 -47.86 15.35
CA SER A 750 -36.43 -46.72 15.08
C SER A 750 -36.84 -45.49 15.88
N TRP A 751 -35.85 -44.70 16.23
CA TRP A 751 -35.96 -43.34 16.73
C TRP A 751 -35.25 -42.42 15.75
N GLU A 752 -35.96 -41.39 15.28
CA GLU A 752 -35.48 -40.43 14.31
C GLU A 752 -35.68 -39.02 14.88
N LYS A 753 -34.63 -38.21 14.87
CA LYS A 753 -34.69 -36.79 15.20
C LYS A 753 -34.32 -35.97 13.99
N VAL A 754 -35.25 -35.17 13.48
CA VAL A 754 -35.08 -34.32 12.29
C VAL A 754 -35.62 -32.93 12.59
N GLY A 755 -34.80 -31.88 12.41
CA GLY A 755 -35.22 -30.50 12.65
C GLY A 755 -35.75 -30.23 14.07
N GLY A 756 -35.20 -30.92 15.07
CA GLY A 756 -35.60 -30.82 16.48
C GLY A 756 -36.84 -31.64 16.88
N GLN A 757 -37.55 -32.26 15.94
CA GLN A 757 -38.67 -33.17 16.23
C GLN A 757 -38.18 -34.62 16.30
N SER A 758 -38.54 -35.31 17.37
CA SER A 758 -38.23 -36.73 17.57
C SER A 758 -39.44 -37.59 17.23
N VAL A 759 -39.26 -38.71 16.54
CA VAL A 759 -40.32 -39.69 16.25
C VAL A 759 -39.78 -41.09 16.51
N VAL A 760 -40.52 -41.89 17.28
CA VAL A 760 -40.30 -43.33 17.42
C VAL A 760 -41.23 -44.07 16.47
N ARG A 761 -40.71 -44.93 15.60
CA ARG A 761 -41.49 -45.78 14.70
C ARG A 761 -41.21 -47.25 14.98
N GLY A 762 -42.27 -48.02 15.20
CA GLY A 762 -42.23 -49.48 15.21
C GLY A 762 -42.83 -50.02 13.92
N ARG A 763 -42.10 -50.87 13.18
CA ARG A 763 -42.58 -51.51 11.94
C ARG A 763 -42.33 -53.00 11.99
N GLY A 764 -43.37 -53.79 11.77
CA GLY A 764 -43.31 -55.24 11.62
C GLY A 764 -43.75 -55.63 10.22
N THR A 765 -42.93 -56.43 9.53
CA THR A 765 -43.22 -56.94 8.18
C THR A 765 -43.08 -58.45 8.18
N LEU A 766 -44.11 -59.16 7.72
CA LEU A 766 -44.07 -60.60 7.46
C LEU A 766 -44.24 -60.82 5.96
N THR A 767 -43.23 -61.40 5.33
CA THR A 767 -43.21 -61.75 3.92
C THR A 767 -43.22 -63.26 3.79
N VAL A 768 -44.24 -63.81 3.15
CA VAL A 768 -44.32 -65.24 2.82
C VAL A 768 -44.20 -65.38 1.31
N SER A 769 -43.21 -66.15 0.86
CA SER A 769 -43.01 -66.46 -0.56
C SER A 769 -43.16 -67.96 -0.81
N VAL A 770 -43.91 -68.30 -1.86
CA VAL A 770 -44.01 -69.67 -2.36
C VAL A 770 -43.55 -69.69 -3.81
N ARG A 771 -42.56 -70.53 -4.08
CA ARG A 771 -42.02 -70.78 -5.41
C ARG A 771 -42.29 -72.23 -5.80
N ILE A 772 -42.88 -72.42 -6.98
CA ILE A 772 -43.10 -73.73 -7.61
C ILE A 772 -42.43 -73.70 -9.00
N ALA A 773 -41.34 -74.46 -9.15
CA ALA A 773 -40.45 -74.47 -10.31
C ALA A 773 -39.96 -73.07 -10.72
N PHE A 774 -40.49 -72.52 -11.81
CA PHE A 774 -40.17 -71.21 -12.38
C PHE A 774 -41.21 -70.12 -12.05
N PHE A 775 -42.27 -70.43 -11.28
CA PHE A 775 -43.25 -69.46 -10.80
C PHE A 775 -43.03 -69.16 -9.32
N SER A 776 -43.07 -67.88 -8.94
CA SER A 776 -43.00 -67.44 -7.54
C SER A 776 -44.06 -66.38 -7.25
N LYS A 777 -44.68 -66.46 -6.07
CA LYS A 777 -45.57 -65.41 -5.57
C LYS A 777 -45.25 -65.11 -4.11
N SER A 778 -45.12 -63.83 -3.79
CA SER A 778 -44.87 -63.34 -2.44
C SER A 778 -46.06 -62.52 -1.96
N VAL A 779 -46.43 -62.68 -0.69
CA VAL A 779 -47.42 -61.87 0.01
C VAL A 779 -46.73 -61.20 1.19
N GLN A 780 -46.90 -59.89 1.31
CA GLN A 780 -46.31 -59.09 2.38
C GLN A 780 -47.42 -58.51 3.24
N LEU A 781 -47.32 -58.71 4.54
CA LEU A 781 -48.17 -58.10 5.57
C LEU A 781 -47.29 -57.14 6.37
N SER A 782 -47.66 -55.87 6.43
CA SER A 782 -46.92 -54.85 7.19
C SER A 782 -47.83 -54.16 8.19
N LEU A 783 -47.34 -54.00 9.41
CA LEU A 783 -47.92 -53.17 10.45
C LEU A 783 -46.91 -52.09 10.83
N GLU A 784 -47.34 -50.84 10.88
CA GLU A 784 -46.51 -49.72 11.30
C GLU A 784 -47.25 -48.88 12.34
N ARG A 785 -46.52 -48.42 13.36
CA ARG A 785 -47.03 -47.49 14.36
C ARG A 785 -45.95 -46.47 14.71
N SER A 786 -46.31 -45.19 14.71
CA SER A 786 -45.39 -44.09 15.03
C SER A 786 -45.89 -43.27 16.22
N PHE A 787 -44.96 -42.77 17.01
CA PHE A 787 -45.18 -41.86 18.14
C PHE A 787 -44.25 -40.66 17.99
N SER A 788 -44.81 -39.45 17.90
CA SER A 788 -44.00 -38.22 17.94
C SER A 788 -43.67 -37.88 19.40
N GLY A 789 -42.40 -37.54 19.66
CA GLY A 789 -41.94 -37.07 20.96
C GLY A 789 -42.50 -35.69 21.30
N ALA A 790 -42.71 -35.42 22.59
CA ALA A 790 -43.23 -34.14 23.05
C ALA A 790 -42.09 -33.08 23.13
N PRO A 791 -42.37 -31.77 23.00
CA PRO A 791 -41.36 -30.69 23.10
C PRO A 791 -40.63 -30.53 24.46
N GLY A 792 -40.62 -31.56 25.31
CA GLY A 792 -40.02 -31.53 26.65
C GLY A 792 -39.63 -32.91 27.19
N ASP A 793 -39.49 -33.92 26.33
CA ASP A 793 -38.96 -35.22 26.78
C ASP A 793 -37.49 -35.06 27.26
N PRO A 794 -37.12 -35.67 28.40
CA PRO A 794 -35.78 -35.53 28.96
C PRO A 794 -34.71 -36.01 27.97
N THR A 795 -33.63 -35.26 27.87
CA THR A 795 -32.51 -35.60 26.99
C THR A 795 -31.82 -36.87 27.48
N PHE A 796 -31.07 -37.55 26.61
CA PHE A 796 -30.28 -38.71 27.02
C PHE A 796 -29.34 -38.37 28.20
N THR A 797 -28.78 -37.16 28.21
CA THR A 797 -27.97 -36.62 29.31
C THR A 797 -28.73 -36.39 30.62
N ASP A 798 -30.04 -36.15 30.57
CA ASP A 798 -30.89 -36.07 31.76
C ASP A 798 -31.19 -37.47 32.34
N CYS A 799 -31.20 -38.50 31.49
CA CYS A 799 -31.54 -39.88 31.85
C CYS A 799 -30.32 -40.74 32.20
N VAL A 800 -29.17 -40.51 31.56
CA VAL A 800 -27.96 -41.34 31.68
C VAL A 800 -26.78 -40.43 32.01
N LYS A 801 -26.31 -40.51 33.27
CA LYS A 801 -25.11 -39.81 33.70
C LYS A 801 -23.86 -40.50 33.11
N PRO A 802 -22.77 -39.77 32.84
CA PRO A 802 -21.55 -40.35 32.25
C PRO A 802 -21.00 -41.59 32.97
N GLY A 803 -21.10 -41.63 34.31
CA GLY A 803 -20.67 -42.80 35.10
C GLY A 803 -21.48 -44.07 34.83
N HIS A 804 -22.78 -43.95 34.52
CA HIS A 804 -23.64 -45.11 34.25
C HIS A 804 -23.24 -45.84 32.96
N TRP A 805 -22.69 -45.12 31.99
CA TRP A 805 -22.17 -45.73 30.76
C TRP A 805 -20.92 -46.55 31.03
N HIS A 806 -20.03 -46.04 31.89
CA HIS A 806 -18.83 -46.75 32.32
C HIS A 806 -19.18 -48.06 33.04
N ASP A 807 -20.13 -48.02 33.98
CA ASP A 807 -20.62 -49.21 34.69
C ASP A 807 -21.30 -50.21 33.75
N TYR A 808 -22.06 -49.72 32.77
CA TYR A 808 -22.70 -50.56 31.75
C TYR A 808 -21.67 -51.29 30.88
N CYS A 809 -20.66 -50.58 30.37
CA CYS A 809 -19.59 -51.20 29.58
C CYS A 809 -18.80 -52.24 30.39
N LEU A 810 -18.52 -51.97 31.67
CA LEU A 810 -17.83 -52.91 32.56
C LEU A 810 -18.64 -54.18 32.85
N ALA A 811 -19.97 -54.11 32.87
CA ALA A 811 -20.84 -55.27 33.07
C ALA A 811 -20.84 -56.26 31.89
N PHE A 812 -20.36 -55.85 30.71
CA PHE A 812 -20.29 -56.67 29.50
C PHE A 812 -18.84 -56.88 28.99
N ALA A 813 -17.84 -56.36 29.70
CA ALA A 813 -16.44 -56.74 29.48
C ALA A 813 -16.19 -58.12 30.14
N PRO A 814 -15.53 -59.08 29.46
CA PRO A 814 -15.24 -60.40 30.02
C PRO A 814 -14.25 -60.37 31.19
#